data_AF-A0A8C9T4R8-F1
#
_entry.id   AF-A0A8C9T4R8-F1
#
_cell.length_a   1.000
_cell.length_b   1.000
_cell.length_c   1.000
_cell.angle_alpha   90.00
_cell.angle_beta   90.00
_cell.angle_gamma   90.00
#
_symmetry.space_group_name_H-M   'P 1'
#
loop_
_entity.id
_entity.type
_entity.pdbx_description
1 polymer ?
#
loop_
_entity_poly.entity_id
_entity_poly.type
_entity_poly.pdbx_seq_one_letter_code
_entity_poly.pdbx_strand_id
1 'polypeptide(L)'
;MPVMKGLLAPQNTFLDTIANRFDGTHSNFLLGNAQGHRGFPIVYCSDGFCELTGFARTEVMQKNCSCRFLYGPETSEQVTVQMEKALEGRREYQAEVQFYKKNANPFWCLLDIVPIKNEKGEVVLFLLSFKDVSETHGKNHHDGGRLGGKSRSSQFREARRRGRTVLYHLTNHFSRRSKGEVKLDRGVFEKPSLPEYKVAAVQTSRFILLHYSISKALWDWMILLATFYVAVTVPYNVCFTAYDESDAAARSTIVSDVAVEMLFILDIVINFRTTYVSQSGQVVYDPRSICIHYAATWFVVDLIAALPFDLLYAFNVTVTSLVHLLKTVRLLRLLRLLQKLERYSQYSAVVLTLLMSMFALLAHWMACVWYVIGRKEMESNDPVTWDIGWLHELGKRLDTPYTNSTQGGPSMRSAYIASLYFTLSSLTSVGFGNVCANTDAEKIFSVCTMLIGALMHAVVFGNVTAIIQRMYSRRSLYHTRMKDLKDFIRVHRLPRQLKQRMLEYFQTTWSVSNGIDANELLRDFPDELRADIAMNLNKDILQLPVFECASRGCLRSLSLHIKTSFCAPGEYLIRQGDALQANYFVCSGSLEVLKDGMVLAILGKGDLIGADLPAEEQVIKTNADVKALTYCDLQHISVRALREVLQLYPEYASRFTADIHRNLTYNLREGSEAEVGRAHAHTHTHTLTRANYGALPECYSSAGMHSFSLHLLSANFCCPFLLLNRRRSATPLFSSDSAPAGKLFFSVPFPAKQICQENKAKYRIPERAFNADGLGLRPGSNYSSKEPDKRLFMN
;
A
#
# COMPACT_ATOMS: atom_id res chain seq x y z
N MET A 1 -6.65 -7.34 5.05
CA MET A 1 -5.88 -6.16 4.58
C MET A 1 -4.50 -6.64 4.14
N PRO A 2 -3.81 -6.03 3.15
CA PRO A 2 -2.40 -6.35 2.86
C PRO A 2 -1.58 -6.30 4.16
N VAL A 3 -0.58 -7.18 4.31
CA VAL A 3 0.30 -7.17 5.49
C VAL A 3 0.86 -5.75 5.61
N MET A 4 0.56 -5.06 6.71
CA MET A 4 1.13 -3.75 6.97
C MET A 4 2.64 -3.91 7.00
N LYS A 5 3.34 -3.45 5.95
CA LYS A 5 4.80 -3.51 5.85
C LYS A 5 5.50 -2.59 6.85
N GLY A 6 4.71 -1.83 7.62
CA GLY A 6 5.12 -0.72 8.47
C GLY A 6 5.47 0.53 7.67
N LEU A 7 5.65 1.64 8.39
CA LEU A 7 6.18 2.88 7.84
C LEU A 7 7.68 2.69 7.55
N LEU A 8 7.97 2.30 6.30
CA LEU A 8 9.32 2.09 5.75
C LEU A 8 9.91 3.35 5.10
N ALA A 9 9.28 4.51 5.30
CA ALA A 9 9.74 5.76 4.72
C ALA A 9 11.21 6.02 5.11
N PRO A 10 12.13 6.23 4.14
CA PRO A 10 13.51 6.62 4.44
C PRO A 10 13.50 8.01 5.07
N GLN A 11 13.45 8.05 6.40
CA GLN A 11 13.39 9.30 7.15
C GLN A 11 14.79 9.92 7.24
N ASN A 12 14.86 11.23 7.05
CA ASN A 12 16.01 12.04 7.45
C ASN A 12 16.02 12.17 8.98
N THR A 13 16.20 11.05 9.69
CA THR A 13 16.35 10.99 11.15
C THR A 13 17.64 11.66 11.64
N PHE A 14 18.35 12.40 10.78
CA PHE A 14 19.52 13.20 11.12
C PHE A 14 19.20 14.19 12.25
N LEU A 15 18.09 14.94 12.13
CA LEU A 15 17.65 15.86 13.18
C LEU A 15 17.23 15.10 14.45
N ASP A 16 16.47 14.01 14.34
CA ASP A 16 16.07 13.20 15.51
C ASP A 16 17.26 12.52 16.19
N THR A 17 18.28 12.11 15.44
CA THR A 17 19.51 11.46 15.95
C THR A 17 20.46 12.46 16.60
N ILE A 18 20.34 13.74 16.24
CA ILE A 18 20.93 14.87 16.94
C ILE A 18 20.06 15.14 18.18
N ALA A 19 18.80 15.56 18.03
CA ALA A 19 17.87 15.90 19.12
C ALA A 19 17.87 14.86 20.25
N ASN A 20 17.49 13.60 20.00
CA ASN A 20 17.44 12.55 21.04
C ASN A 20 18.80 12.26 21.72
N ARG A 21 19.92 12.64 21.08
CA ARG A 21 21.28 12.49 21.62
C ARG A 21 21.74 13.71 22.40
N PHE A 22 21.15 14.86 22.12
CA PHE A 22 21.45 16.16 22.67
C PHE A 22 20.48 16.54 23.80
N ASP A 23 19.23 16.06 23.79
CA ASP A 23 18.21 16.26 24.84
C ASP A 23 18.60 15.70 26.21
N GLY A 24 19.56 14.79 26.29
CA GLY A 24 20.09 14.28 27.56
C GLY A 24 20.89 15.30 28.38
N THR A 25 21.25 16.46 27.79
CA THR A 25 21.97 17.56 28.45
C THR A 25 21.62 18.86 27.75
N HIS A 26 20.98 19.85 28.41
CA HIS A 26 20.64 21.18 27.85
C HIS A 26 21.72 21.72 26.89
N SER A 27 21.52 21.50 25.59
CA SER A 27 22.60 21.63 24.61
C SER A 27 22.27 22.69 23.60
N ASN A 28 23.16 23.66 23.52
CA ASN A 28 22.91 24.89 22.78
C ASN A 28 23.63 24.73 21.44
N PHE A 29 22.87 24.46 20.38
CA PHE A 29 23.41 24.30 19.04
C PHE A 29 22.54 24.93 17.94
N LEU A 30 23.20 25.24 16.83
CA LEU A 30 22.65 25.74 15.58
C LEU A 30 23.05 24.81 14.43
N LEU A 31 22.21 24.73 13.40
CA LEU A 31 22.57 24.14 12.11
C LEU A 31 22.51 25.22 11.02
N GLY A 32 23.58 25.28 10.22
CA GLY A 32 23.73 26.19 9.08
C GLY A 32 23.77 25.47 7.74
N ASN A 33 23.27 26.08 6.67
CA ASN A 33 23.42 25.56 5.32
C ASN A 33 24.79 25.95 4.74
N ALA A 34 25.62 24.96 4.39
CA ALA A 34 26.96 25.18 3.84
C ALA A 34 27.00 25.46 2.32
N GLN A 35 25.88 25.27 1.62
CA GLN A 35 25.72 25.45 0.17
C GLN A 35 24.95 26.72 -0.22
N GLY A 36 24.45 27.48 0.75
CA GLY A 36 23.66 28.69 0.51
C GLY A 36 24.46 29.79 -0.21
N HIS A 37 23.96 30.26 -1.35
CA HIS A 37 24.61 31.29 -2.19
C HIS A 37 24.75 32.68 -1.53
N ARG A 38 24.19 32.88 -0.34
CA ARG A 38 24.23 34.15 0.42
C ARG A 38 24.60 33.91 1.89
N GLY A 39 25.88 33.63 2.15
CA GLY A 39 26.48 33.74 3.49
C GLY A 39 25.92 32.80 4.56
N PHE A 40 25.99 31.49 4.31
CA PHE A 40 25.76 30.42 5.31
C PHE A 40 24.56 30.65 6.26
N PRO A 41 23.30 30.62 5.78
CA PRO A 41 22.14 30.90 6.61
C PRO A 41 21.87 29.78 7.63
N ILE A 42 21.46 30.16 8.84
CA ILE A 42 21.02 29.26 9.90
C ILE A 42 19.63 28.69 9.54
N VAL A 43 19.52 27.36 9.55
CA VAL A 43 18.32 26.59 9.18
C VAL A 43 17.63 25.89 10.36
N TYR A 44 18.33 25.71 11.49
CA TYR A 44 17.73 25.20 12.73
C TYR A 44 18.46 25.76 13.97
N CYS A 45 17.72 25.97 15.06
CA CYS A 45 18.26 26.29 16.37
C CYS A 45 17.54 25.47 17.46
N SER A 46 18.32 24.92 18.39
CA SER A 46 17.81 24.20 19.57
C SER A 46 17.16 25.15 20.58
N ASP A 47 16.23 24.65 21.40
CA ASP A 47 15.56 25.47 22.41
C ASP A 47 16.54 25.94 23.51
N GLY A 48 17.53 25.12 23.89
CA GLY A 48 18.61 25.53 24.79
C GLY A 48 19.46 26.70 24.26
N PHE A 49 19.64 26.82 22.95
CA PHE A 49 20.26 28.03 22.37
C PHE A 49 19.39 29.26 22.56
N CYS A 50 18.08 29.15 22.34
CA CYS A 50 17.13 30.24 22.57
C CYS A 50 17.12 30.68 24.04
N GLU A 51 17.13 29.73 24.99
CA GLU A 51 17.26 29.98 26.43
C GLU A 51 18.58 30.67 26.80
N LEU A 52 19.71 30.17 26.27
CA LEU A 52 21.04 30.71 26.55
C LEU A 52 21.18 32.17 26.11
N THR A 53 20.71 32.50 24.90
CA THR A 53 20.92 33.81 24.27
C THR A 53 19.74 34.78 24.46
N GLY A 54 18.57 34.29 24.86
CA GLY A 54 17.34 35.08 24.99
C GLY A 54 16.68 35.50 23.68
N PHE A 55 17.11 34.95 22.54
CA PHE A 55 16.54 35.23 21.21
C PHE A 55 15.48 34.19 20.86
N ALA A 56 14.38 34.62 20.23
CA ALA A 56 13.37 33.69 19.73
C ALA A 56 13.86 32.99 18.46
N ARG A 57 13.42 31.74 18.22
CA ARG A 57 13.76 30.96 17.02
C ARG A 57 13.55 31.75 15.72
N THR A 58 12.43 32.49 15.61
CA THR A 58 12.12 33.36 14.46
C THR A 58 13.14 34.49 14.24
N GLU A 59 13.81 34.97 15.28
CA GLU A 59 14.84 36.01 15.21
C GLU A 59 16.22 35.44 14.85
N VAL A 60 16.40 34.11 14.92
CA VAL A 60 17.69 33.41 14.68
C VAL A 60 17.71 32.78 13.28
N MET A 61 16.56 32.30 12.78
CA MET A 61 16.44 31.73 11.43
C MET A 61 16.85 32.73 10.34
N GLN A 62 17.43 32.21 9.25
CA GLN A 62 17.92 32.98 8.09
C GLN A 62 19.07 33.98 8.37
N LYS A 63 19.50 34.19 9.63
CA LYS A 63 20.74 34.92 9.92
C LYS A 63 21.97 34.09 9.55
N ASN A 64 23.11 34.76 9.34
CA ASN A 64 24.38 34.11 9.00
C ASN A 64 24.96 33.34 10.20
N CYS A 65 25.52 32.15 9.95
CA CYS A 65 26.18 31.30 10.95
C CYS A 65 27.39 31.93 11.63
N SER A 66 27.97 33.02 11.09
CA SER A 66 28.94 33.84 11.83
C SER A 66 28.34 34.55 13.05
N CYS A 67 27.04 34.44 13.31
CA CYS A 67 26.39 34.89 14.55
C CYS A 67 26.64 36.37 14.90
N ARG A 68 26.80 37.24 13.89
CA ARG A 68 27.06 38.69 14.07
C ARG A 68 26.06 39.41 14.98
N PHE A 69 24.86 38.85 15.17
CA PHE A 69 23.82 39.37 16.08
C PHE A 69 24.09 39.10 17.57
N LEU A 70 25.10 38.28 17.90
CA LEU A 70 25.61 38.06 19.26
C LEU A 70 26.88 38.87 19.57
N TYR A 71 27.38 39.65 18.61
CA TYR A 71 28.59 40.46 18.81
C TYR A 71 28.25 41.72 19.64
N GLY A 72 29.24 42.22 20.39
CA GLY A 72 29.18 43.50 21.07
C GLY A 72 30.57 44.11 21.25
N PRO A 73 30.72 45.16 22.06
CA PRO A 73 31.92 46.01 22.08
C PRO A 73 33.21 45.28 22.48
N GLU A 74 33.15 44.21 23.29
CA GLU A 74 34.32 43.44 23.74
C GLU A 74 34.58 42.17 22.89
N THR A 75 33.78 41.91 21.85
CA THR A 75 33.96 40.72 20.99
C THR A 75 35.21 40.86 20.11
N SER A 76 36.23 40.01 20.34
CA SER A 76 37.52 40.07 19.63
C SER A 76 37.42 39.85 18.11
N GLU A 77 37.77 40.89 17.35
CA GLU A 77 37.78 40.90 15.88
C GLU A 77 38.71 39.84 15.27
N GLN A 78 39.83 39.51 15.93
CA GLN A 78 40.73 38.45 15.45
C GLN A 78 40.05 37.08 15.41
N VAL A 79 39.10 36.83 16.33
CA VAL A 79 38.41 35.55 16.46
C VAL A 79 37.22 35.47 15.50
N THR A 80 36.55 36.59 15.22
CA THR A 80 35.46 36.66 14.23
C THR A 80 35.99 36.47 12.80
N VAL A 81 37.12 37.08 12.44
CA VAL A 81 37.77 36.88 11.13
C VAL A 81 38.26 35.44 10.94
N GLN A 82 38.80 34.81 12.00
CA GLN A 82 39.20 33.39 11.94
C GLN A 82 37.99 32.46 11.82
N MET A 83 36.87 32.77 12.48
CA MET A 83 35.62 32.04 12.34
C MET A 83 35.04 32.12 10.93
N GLU A 84 35.02 33.31 10.31
CA GLU A 84 34.55 33.47 8.93
C GLU A 84 35.44 32.68 7.95
N LYS A 85 36.77 32.75 8.10
CA LYS A 85 37.71 31.90 7.34
C LYS A 85 37.52 30.39 7.56
N ALA A 86 37.08 29.96 8.73
CA ALA A 86 36.81 28.55 9.01
C ALA A 86 35.54 28.05 8.30
N LEU A 87 34.49 28.87 8.29
CA LEU A 87 33.24 28.60 7.56
C LEU A 87 33.50 28.56 6.04
N GLU A 88 34.20 29.56 5.50
CA GLU A 88 34.63 29.59 4.08
C GLU A 88 35.52 28.40 3.72
N GLY A 89 36.52 28.11 4.55
CA GLY A 89 37.43 26.99 4.37
C GLY A 89 36.81 25.61 4.62
N ARG A 90 35.56 25.54 5.11
CA ARG A 90 34.82 24.32 5.49
C ARG A 90 35.60 23.42 6.46
N ARG A 91 36.23 24.01 7.48
CA ARG A 91 37.09 23.32 8.46
C ARG A 91 36.45 23.27 9.84
N GLU A 92 36.86 22.28 10.64
CA GLU A 92 36.61 22.27 12.08
C GLU A 92 37.31 23.48 12.74
N TYR A 93 36.60 24.22 13.59
CA TYR A 93 37.15 25.39 14.28
C TYR A 93 36.53 25.54 15.67
N GLN A 94 37.40 25.79 16.66
CA GLN A 94 37.04 25.90 18.07
C GLN A 94 37.71 27.13 18.69
N ALA A 95 36.92 28.01 19.30
CA ALA A 95 37.40 29.24 19.92
C ALA A 95 36.55 29.65 21.13
N GLU A 96 37.15 30.40 22.05
CA GLU A 96 36.43 31.08 23.14
C GLU A 96 36.11 32.50 22.66
N VAL A 97 34.82 32.87 22.72
CA VAL A 97 34.28 34.14 22.22
C VAL A 97 33.40 34.77 23.28
N GLN A 98 33.57 36.06 23.53
CA GLN A 98 32.64 36.83 24.34
C GLN A 98 31.46 37.26 23.47
N PHE A 99 30.28 36.74 23.79
CA PHE A 99 29.01 37.02 23.12
C PHE A 99 28.07 37.80 24.04
N TYR A 100 27.08 38.44 23.45
CA TYR A 100 26.07 39.23 24.15
C TYR A 100 24.69 38.60 23.97
N LYS A 101 23.95 38.49 25.07
CA LYS A 101 22.55 38.03 25.07
C LYS A 101 21.62 39.14 24.58
N LYS A 102 20.36 38.83 24.28
CA LYS A 102 19.36 39.81 23.82
C LYS A 102 19.16 41.00 24.78
N ASN A 103 19.40 40.80 26.07
CA ASN A 103 19.37 41.84 27.10
C ASN A 103 20.71 42.61 27.27
N ALA A 104 21.63 42.48 26.30
CA ALA A 104 22.98 43.04 26.30
C ALA A 104 23.93 42.56 27.42
N ASN A 105 23.60 41.51 28.17
CA ASN A 105 24.54 40.91 29.12
C ASN A 105 25.64 40.13 28.38
N PRO A 106 26.94 40.38 28.65
CA PRO A 106 28.04 39.59 28.11
C PRO A 106 28.12 38.21 28.77
N PHE A 107 28.52 37.20 28.01
CA PHE A 107 28.85 35.86 28.50
C PHE A 107 30.01 35.27 27.67
N TRP A 108 30.87 34.50 28.32
CA TRP A 108 31.97 33.80 27.64
C TRP A 108 31.46 32.45 27.12
N CYS A 109 31.63 32.22 25.83
CA CYS A 109 31.15 31.04 25.14
C CYS A 109 32.30 30.29 24.46
N LEU A 110 32.45 29.01 24.75
CA LEU A 110 33.24 28.10 23.92
C LEU A 110 32.39 27.69 22.71
N LEU A 111 32.78 28.18 21.54
CA LEU A 111 32.17 27.87 20.25
C LEU A 111 32.94 26.72 19.58
N ASP A 112 32.21 25.73 19.08
CA ASP A 112 32.73 24.58 18.32
C ASP A 112 31.96 24.45 16.99
N ILE A 113 32.66 24.59 15.87
CA ILE A 113 32.10 24.57 14.50
C ILE A 113 32.57 23.30 13.79
N VAL A 114 31.61 22.49 13.35
CA VAL A 114 31.86 21.18 12.73
C VAL A 114 31.13 21.07 11.38
N PRO A 115 31.85 20.87 10.26
CA PRO A 115 31.24 20.64 8.95
C PRO A 115 30.64 19.23 8.83
N ILE A 116 29.38 19.14 8.43
CA ILE A 116 28.63 17.90 8.18
C ILE A 116 28.64 17.58 6.69
N LYS A 117 29.00 16.35 6.33
CA LYS A 117 29.08 15.87 4.95
C LYS A 117 27.85 15.06 4.53
N ASN A 118 27.58 15.01 3.24
CA ASN A 118 26.65 14.06 2.61
C ASN A 118 27.38 12.77 2.18
N GLU A 119 26.63 11.81 1.63
CA GLU A 119 27.16 10.53 1.12
C GLU A 119 28.23 10.66 0.01
N LYS A 120 28.30 11.82 -0.67
CA LYS A 120 29.29 12.14 -1.70
C LYS A 120 30.55 12.79 -1.13
N GLY A 121 30.63 12.94 0.20
CA GLY A 121 31.72 13.62 0.91
C GLY A 121 31.64 15.16 0.89
N GLU A 122 30.60 15.75 0.30
CA GLU A 122 30.41 17.19 0.18
C GLU A 122 29.84 17.77 1.48
N VAL A 123 30.39 18.90 1.95
CA VAL A 123 29.85 19.59 3.13
C VAL A 123 28.52 20.26 2.77
N VAL A 124 27.45 19.85 3.44
CA VAL A 124 26.07 20.34 3.21
C VAL A 124 25.55 21.20 4.37
N LEU A 125 25.97 20.91 5.59
CA LEU A 125 25.56 21.62 6.79
C LEU A 125 26.76 21.97 7.68
N PHE A 126 26.62 22.97 8.53
CA PHE A 126 27.51 23.24 9.66
C PHE A 126 26.75 23.01 10.97
N LEU A 127 27.34 22.29 11.91
CA LEU A 127 26.90 22.23 13.31
C LEU A 127 27.74 23.20 14.12
N LEU A 128 27.09 24.16 14.78
CA LEU A 128 27.73 25.09 15.70
C LEU A 128 27.21 24.79 17.11
N SER A 129 28.10 24.48 18.04
CA SER A 129 27.76 24.22 19.45
C SER A 129 28.32 25.31 20.37
N PHE A 130 27.51 25.73 21.34
CA PHE A 130 27.73 26.86 22.23
C PHE A 130 27.74 26.37 23.67
N LYS A 131 28.83 26.59 24.40
CA LYS A 131 28.93 26.26 25.83
C LYS A 131 29.32 27.48 26.64
N ASP A 132 28.46 27.90 27.56
CA ASP A 132 28.78 28.95 28.52
C ASP A 132 29.93 28.49 29.44
N VAL A 133 30.96 29.34 29.55
CA VAL A 133 32.16 29.13 30.37
C VAL A 133 32.45 30.34 31.27
N SER A 134 31.47 31.23 31.45
CA SER A 134 31.61 32.49 32.21
C SER A 134 32.09 32.27 33.65
N GLU A 135 31.52 31.28 34.36
CA GLU A 135 31.94 30.93 35.74
C GLU A 135 33.41 30.49 35.84
N THR A 136 33.91 29.78 34.83
CA THR A 136 35.31 29.32 34.80
C THR A 136 36.28 30.41 34.39
N HIS A 137 35.84 31.39 33.61
CA HIS A 137 36.68 32.51 33.17
C HIS A 137 36.92 33.53 34.31
N GLY A 138 35.89 33.79 35.13
CA GLY A 138 35.97 34.75 36.25
C GLY A 138 37.00 34.42 37.33
N LYS A 139 37.31 33.13 37.55
CA LYS A 139 38.30 32.70 38.57
C LYS A 139 39.75 33.03 38.20
N ASN A 140 40.05 33.29 36.92
CA ASN A 140 41.43 33.56 36.48
C ASN A 140 41.92 35.00 36.75
N HIS A 141 41.02 35.93 37.09
CA HIS A 141 41.39 37.36 37.20
C HIS A 141 41.62 37.88 38.62
N HIS A 142 41.24 37.13 39.66
CA HIS A 142 41.37 37.57 41.05
C HIS A 142 42.63 37.09 41.79
N ASP A 143 43.36 36.11 41.26
CA ASP A 143 44.56 35.54 41.94
C ASP A 143 45.87 36.10 41.34
N GLY A 144 46.07 37.41 41.51
CA GLY A 144 47.21 38.17 41.00
C GLY A 144 48.47 38.07 41.86
N GLY A 145 48.91 36.86 42.22
CA GLY A 145 49.98 36.62 43.20
C GLY A 145 51.17 35.79 42.70
N ARG A 146 52.09 36.42 41.92
CA ARG A 146 53.48 35.96 41.61
C ARG A 146 53.75 34.44 41.51
N LEU A 147 53.90 33.91 40.28
CA LEU A 147 55.01 33.05 39.78
C LEU A 147 54.65 32.26 38.51
N GLY A 148 55.58 32.17 37.55
CA GLY A 148 55.65 31.07 36.58
C GLY A 148 54.76 31.11 35.33
N GLY A 149 55.26 31.72 34.24
CA GLY A 149 54.61 31.77 32.91
C GLY A 149 54.46 30.45 32.14
N LYS A 150 54.40 29.28 32.82
CA LYS A 150 54.15 27.95 32.21
C LYS A 150 52.74 27.40 32.46
N SER A 151 51.95 27.99 33.38
CA SER A 151 50.63 27.45 33.79
C SER A 151 49.48 27.72 32.81
N ARG A 152 49.45 28.88 32.13
CA ARG A 152 48.34 29.24 31.21
C ARG A 152 48.14 28.22 30.08
N SER A 153 49.21 27.59 29.56
CA SER A 153 49.09 26.59 28.49
C SER A 153 48.68 25.19 28.97
N SER A 154 49.00 24.81 30.21
CA SER A 154 48.56 23.54 30.80
C SER A 154 47.08 23.60 31.18
N GLN A 155 46.61 24.68 31.82
CA GLN A 155 45.18 24.87 32.07
C GLN A 155 44.38 25.10 30.80
N PHE A 156 44.91 25.78 29.76
CA PHE A 156 44.29 25.80 28.44
C PHE A 156 44.14 24.40 27.85
N ARG A 157 45.16 23.53 27.95
CA ARG A 157 45.05 22.11 27.54
C ARG A 157 44.08 21.31 28.41
N GLU A 158 43.83 21.72 29.64
CA GLU A 158 42.93 21.04 30.58
C GLU A 158 41.47 21.48 30.44
N ALA A 159 41.23 22.78 30.28
CA ALA A 159 39.96 23.36 29.83
C ALA A 159 39.59 22.85 28.43
N ARG A 160 40.55 22.74 27.50
CA ARG A 160 40.37 22.10 26.18
C ARG A 160 40.25 20.57 26.25
N ARG A 161 40.63 19.92 27.36
CA ARG A 161 40.33 18.50 27.65
C ARG A 161 38.93 18.31 28.25
N ARG A 162 38.49 19.20 29.15
CA ARG A 162 37.13 19.22 29.75
C ARG A 162 36.07 19.73 28.75
N GLY A 163 36.43 20.70 27.93
CA GLY A 163 35.65 21.29 26.83
C GLY A 163 35.47 20.36 25.63
N ARG A 164 36.09 19.17 25.62
CA ARG A 164 35.73 18.10 24.67
C ARG A 164 34.27 17.65 24.84
N THR A 165 33.55 18.08 25.88
CA THR A 165 32.20 17.61 26.29
C THR A 165 31.28 17.20 25.14
N VAL A 166 31.04 18.04 24.13
CA VAL A 166 30.10 17.70 23.04
C VAL A 166 30.65 16.56 22.18
N LEU A 167 31.82 16.73 21.57
CA LEU A 167 32.42 15.70 20.72
C LEU A 167 32.84 14.42 21.49
N TYR A 168 33.15 14.52 22.79
CA TYR A 168 33.55 13.38 23.64
C TYR A 168 32.37 12.62 24.22
N HIS A 169 31.23 13.26 24.53
CA HIS A 169 29.97 12.55 24.75
C HIS A 169 29.50 11.88 23.45
N LEU A 170 29.63 12.58 22.32
CA LEU A 170 29.53 12.00 20.96
C LEU A 170 30.58 10.92 20.66
N THR A 171 31.61 10.68 21.49
CA THR A 171 32.63 9.63 21.26
C THR A 171 32.45 8.44 22.20
N ASN A 172 32.34 8.69 23.52
CA ASN A 172 32.21 7.63 24.52
C ASN A 172 30.91 6.83 24.37
N HIS A 173 29.81 7.48 23.96
CA HIS A 173 28.50 6.83 23.92
C HIS A 173 28.30 5.89 22.72
N PHE A 174 29.03 6.04 21.61
CA PHE A 174 29.05 5.03 20.54
C PHE A 174 29.90 3.81 20.94
N SER A 175 31.09 4.03 21.52
CA SER A 175 31.99 2.93 21.92
C SER A 175 31.32 1.97 22.92
N ARG A 176 30.48 2.50 23.82
CA ARG A 176 29.78 1.70 24.85
C ARG A 176 28.64 0.82 24.33
N ARG A 177 28.17 0.97 23.07
CA ARG A 177 27.17 0.08 22.46
C ARG A 177 27.80 -0.99 21.55
N SER A 178 29.11 -0.91 21.27
CA SER A 178 29.84 -1.87 20.42
C SER A 178 30.65 -2.92 21.19
N LYS A 179 30.85 -2.79 22.50
CA LYS A 179 31.61 -3.76 23.31
C LYS A 179 30.71 -4.80 23.97
N GLY A 180 30.34 -5.82 23.20
CA GLY A 180 30.42 -7.19 23.71
C GLY A 180 31.89 -7.64 23.68
N GLU A 181 32.31 -8.50 24.60
CA GLU A 181 33.71 -8.81 24.88
C GLU A 181 34.52 -9.37 23.69
N VAL A 182 35.67 -8.74 23.37
CA VAL A 182 36.94 -9.42 23.02
C VAL A 182 38.10 -8.57 23.57
N LYS A 183 39.22 -9.23 23.93
CA LYS A 183 40.45 -8.68 24.52
C LYS A 183 41.26 -7.77 23.58
N LEU A 184 42.27 -7.12 24.18
CA LEU A 184 43.24 -6.21 23.57
C LEU A 184 43.77 -6.66 22.19
N ASP A 185 43.80 -5.71 21.25
CA ASP A 185 45.07 -5.38 20.58
C ASP A 185 45.22 -3.84 20.50
N ARG A 186 46.45 -3.34 20.33
CA ARG A 186 46.87 -1.98 20.68
C ARG A 186 47.45 -1.24 19.47
N GLY A 187 46.62 -0.98 18.47
CA GLY A 187 46.98 -0.19 17.29
C GLY A 187 45.74 0.35 16.57
N VAL A 188 45.91 1.43 15.81
CA VAL A 188 44.87 2.13 15.02
C VAL A 188 43.75 2.76 15.87
N PHE A 189 43.98 4.01 16.28
CA PHE A 189 42.88 4.92 16.65
C PHE A 189 42.12 5.33 15.39
N GLU A 190 41.07 4.59 15.01
CA GLU A 190 40.06 5.12 14.09
C GLU A 190 39.40 6.36 14.73
N LYS A 191 39.39 7.49 14.01
CA LYS A 191 38.53 8.62 14.35
C LYS A 191 37.07 8.19 14.20
N PRO A 192 36.21 8.28 15.22
CA PRO A 192 34.79 8.01 15.03
C PRO A 192 34.19 9.04 14.07
N SER A 193 33.48 8.55 13.05
CA SER A 193 32.87 9.36 11.99
C SER A 193 31.71 10.20 12.54
N LEU A 194 31.69 11.48 12.17
CA LEU A 194 30.54 12.36 12.38
C LEU A 194 29.28 11.79 11.69
N PRO A 195 28.07 12.06 12.21
CA PRO A 195 26.85 11.70 11.50
C PRO A 195 26.80 12.47 10.17
N GLU A 196 26.76 11.73 9.06
CA GLU A 196 26.54 12.32 7.73
C GLU A 196 25.07 12.71 7.56
N TYR A 197 24.82 13.79 6.81
CA TYR A 197 23.48 14.14 6.35
C TYR A 197 23.07 13.17 5.25
N LYS A 198 22.51 12.05 5.68
CA LYS A 198 22.14 10.90 4.86
C LYS A 198 20.67 10.58 5.10
N VAL A 199 19.92 10.39 4.01
CA VAL A 199 18.66 9.67 4.04
C VAL A 199 18.99 8.25 4.52
N ALA A 200 18.65 7.94 5.77
CA ALA A 200 19.05 6.68 6.37
C ALA A 200 18.31 5.52 5.69
N ALA A 201 18.91 4.98 4.63
CA ALA A 201 18.59 3.65 4.14
C ALA A 201 18.66 2.71 5.35
N VAL A 202 17.51 2.11 5.68
CA VAL A 202 17.33 1.23 6.83
C VAL A 202 18.53 0.30 6.94
N GLN A 203 19.33 0.45 8.01
CA GLN A 203 20.53 -0.35 8.19
C GLN A 203 20.13 -1.80 8.47
N THR A 204 20.00 -2.58 7.40
CA THR A 204 19.76 -4.02 7.47
C THR A 204 21.02 -4.69 7.99
N SER A 205 21.02 -4.99 9.30
CA SER A 205 21.98 -5.92 9.86
C SER A 205 21.93 -7.22 9.05
N ARG A 206 23.11 -7.70 8.61
CA ARG A 206 23.27 -8.80 7.63
C ARG A 206 22.57 -10.12 8.06
N PHE A 207 22.18 -10.23 9.33
CA PHE A 207 21.54 -11.39 9.94
C PHE A 207 20.13 -11.10 10.49
N ILE A 208 19.39 -10.17 9.88
CA ILE A 208 17.97 -9.88 10.20
C ILE A 208 17.10 -10.07 8.94
N LEU A 209 16.07 -10.91 9.06
CA LEU A 209 15.11 -11.19 8.00
C LEU A 209 13.90 -10.27 8.14
N LEU A 210 13.48 -9.67 7.02
CA LEU A 210 12.29 -8.80 7.00
C LEU A 210 11.03 -9.65 6.87
N HIS A 211 10.01 -9.36 7.67
CA HIS A 211 8.75 -10.10 7.74
C HIS A 211 7.94 -10.14 6.42
N TYR A 212 8.21 -9.19 5.52
CA TYR A 212 7.61 -9.08 4.19
C TYR A 212 8.53 -9.56 3.05
N SER A 213 9.72 -10.12 3.37
CA SER A 213 10.62 -10.66 2.35
C SER A 213 10.03 -11.90 1.65
N ILE A 214 10.39 -12.08 0.37
CA ILE A 214 9.96 -13.24 -0.42
C ILE A 214 10.52 -14.54 0.19
N SER A 215 11.75 -14.52 0.71
CA SER A 215 12.35 -15.66 1.39
C SER A 215 11.59 -16.04 2.68
N LYS A 216 11.17 -15.07 3.51
CA LYS A 216 10.33 -15.36 4.68
C LYS A 216 8.94 -15.87 4.27
N ALA A 217 8.36 -15.34 3.19
CA ALA A 217 7.09 -15.84 2.68
C ALA A 217 7.18 -17.30 2.19
N LEU A 218 8.23 -17.67 1.47
CA LEU A 218 8.48 -19.05 1.04
C LEU A 218 8.71 -19.98 2.25
N TRP A 219 9.51 -19.54 3.22
CA TRP A 219 9.71 -20.24 4.49
C TRP A 219 8.38 -20.48 5.22
N ASP A 220 7.50 -19.46 5.27
CA ASP A 220 6.20 -19.57 5.91
C ASP A 220 5.28 -20.59 5.25
N TRP A 221 5.37 -20.78 3.93
CA TRP A 221 4.69 -21.86 3.19
C TRP A 221 5.28 -23.25 3.46
N MET A 222 6.61 -23.39 3.57
CA MET A 222 7.23 -24.67 3.93
C MET A 222 6.82 -25.11 5.34
N ILE A 223 6.81 -24.18 6.30
CA ILE A 223 6.34 -24.45 7.67
C ILE A 223 4.84 -24.75 7.70
N LEU A 224 4.01 -24.08 6.87
CA LEU A 224 2.60 -24.41 6.73
C LEU A 224 2.40 -25.87 6.25
N LEU A 225 3.14 -26.28 5.22
CA LEU A 225 3.11 -27.67 4.72
C LEU A 225 3.56 -28.67 5.80
N ALA A 226 4.62 -28.35 6.55
CA ALA A 226 5.08 -29.17 7.67
C ALA A 226 4.03 -29.27 8.79
N THR A 227 3.32 -28.18 9.13
CA THR A 227 2.21 -28.24 10.10
C THR A 227 1.05 -29.09 9.62
N PHE A 228 0.72 -29.06 8.33
CA PHE A 228 -0.33 -29.90 7.75
C PHE A 228 0.07 -31.39 7.78
N TYR A 229 1.32 -31.72 7.44
CA TYR A 229 1.86 -33.07 7.55
C TYR A 229 1.70 -33.62 8.98
N VAL A 230 2.15 -32.88 9.99
CA VAL A 230 2.03 -33.28 11.42
C VAL A 230 0.56 -33.48 11.83
N ALA A 231 -0.34 -32.63 11.36
CA ALA A 231 -1.76 -32.70 11.69
C ALA A 231 -2.47 -33.95 11.13
N VAL A 232 -1.91 -34.59 10.09
CA VAL A 232 -2.37 -35.87 9.55
C VAL A 232 -1.60 -37.04 10.17
N THR A 233 -0.26 -36.97 10.24
CA THR A 233 0.53 -38.13 10.66
C THR A 233 0.47 -38.40 12.16
N VAL A 234 0.38 -37.39 13.02
CA VAL A 234 0.38 -37.62 14.47
C VAL A 234 -0.89 -38.35 14.95
N PRO A 235 -2.12 -37.93 14.61
CA PRO A 235 -3.33 -38.67 14.98
C PRO A 235 -3.36 -40.08 14.39
N TYR A 236 -2.94 -40.22 13.12
CA TYR A 236 -2.82 -41.53 12.46
C TYR A 236 -1.85 -42.46 13.20
N ASN A 237 -0.64 -41.99 13.51
CA ASN A 237 0.39 -42.79 14.17
C ASN A 237 0.00 -43.20 15.60
N VAL A 238 -0.71 -42.33 16.33
CA VAL A 238 -1.21 -42.61 17.68
C VAL A 238 -2.36 -43.63 17.66
N CYS A 239 -3.25 -43.56 16.68
CA CYS A 239 -4.46 -44.40 16.66
C CYS A 239 -4.25 -45.76 15.95
N PHE A 240 -3.50 -45.78 14.84
CA PHE A 240 -3.37 -46.96 13.97
C PHE A 240 -2.03 -47.67 14.12
N THR A 241 -0.91 -46.96 14.35
CA THR A 241 0.45 -47.55 14.25
C THR A 241 1.10 -47.90 15.60
N ALA A 242 0.45 -47.61 16.73
CA ALA A 242 1.01 -47.86 18.07
C ALA A 242 1.14 -49.35 18.48
N TYR A 243 0.76 -50.29 17.60
CA TYR A 243 0.66 -51.72 17.89
C TYR A 243 1.19 -52.67 16.79
N ASP A 244 1.74 -52.15 15.67
CA ASP A 244 2.24 -52.97 14.55
C ASP A 244 3.78 -53.05 14.54
N GLU A 245 4.35 -54.23 14.83
CA GLU A 245 5.80 -54.52 14.82
C GLU A 245 6.42 -54.58 13.40
N SER A 246 6.06 -53.67 12.49
CA SER A 246 6.55 -53.66 11.10
C SER A 246 7.78 -52.76 10.90
N ASP A 247 8.95 -53.29 11.25
CA ASP A 247 10.28 -52.64 11.21
C ASP A 247 10.64 -51.89 9.91
N ALA A 248 10.02 -52.23 8.78
CA ALA A 248 10.27 -51.57 7.49
C ALA A 248 9.48 -50.25 7.34
N ALA A 249 8.23 -50.20 7.79
CA ALA A 249 7.38 -49.01 7.70
C ALA A 249 7.71 -47.99 8.79
N ALA A 250 8.07 -48.44 9.99
CA ALA A 250 8.52 -47.59 11.08
C ALA A 250 9.79 -46.77 10.72
N ARG A 251 10.75 -47.38 10.02
CA ARG A 251 12.01 -46.70 9.67
C ARG A 251 11.86 -45.55 8.67
N SER A 252 10.89 -45.61 7.75
CA SER A 252 10.69 -44.53 6.77
C SER A 252 9.95 -43.32 7.38
N THR A 253 9.00 -43.55 8.28
CA THR A 253 8.26 -42.48 8.97
C THR A 253 9.12 -41.72 9.99
N ILE A 254 10.04 -42.42 10.68
CA ILE A 254 10.99 -41.79 11.63
C ILE A 254 11.87 -40.73 10.92
N VAL A 255 12.37 -41.00 9.72
CA VAL A 255 13.22 -40.06 8.98
C VAL A 255 12.46 -38.78 8.60
N SER A 256 11.20 -38.91 8.16
CA SER A 256 10.36 -37.75 7.87
C SER A 256 9.97 -36.97 9.13
N ASP A 257 9.68 -37.63 10.24
CA ASP A 257 9.36 -36.97 11.51
C ASP A 257 10.55 -36.16 12.03
N VAL A 258 11.77 -36.72 12.03
CA VAL A 258 13.01 -36.02 12.42
C VAL A 258 13.30 -34.83 11.50
N ALA A 259 13.13 -34.97 10.19
CA ALA A 259 13.31 -33.86 9.25
C ALA A 259 12.34 -32.70 9.51
N VAL A 260 11.08 -33.02 9.84
CA VAL A 260 10.05 -32.05 10.20
C VAL A 260 10.35 -31.37 11.54
N GLU A 261 10.87 -32.09 12.53
CA GLU A 261 11.31 -31.48 13.81
C GLU A 261 12.46 -30.50 13.62
N MET A 262 13.47 -30.85 12.80
CA MET A 262 14.57 -29.95 12.47
C MET A 262 14.10 -28.65 11.78
N LEU A 263 13.05 -28.72 10.93
CA LEU A 263 12.43 -27.52 10.34
C LEU A 263 11.77 -26.62 11.39
N PHE A 264 11.11 -27.18 12.40
CA PHE A 264 10.49 -26.38 13.48
C PHE A 264 11.53 -25.76 14.43
N ILE A 265 12.63 -26.46 14.70
CA ILE A 265 13.76 -25.90 15.47
C ILE A 265 14.39 -24.73 14.70
N LEU A 266 14.61 -24.88 13.40
CA LEU A 266 15.15 -23.82 12.55
C LEU A 266 14.17 -22.62 12.42
N ASP A 267 12.86 -22.86 12.42
CA ASP A 267 11.85 -21.79 12.45
C ASP A 267 11.94 -20.92 13.71
N ILE A 268 12.15 -21.52 14.89
CA ILE A 268 12.37 -20.78 16.15
C ILE A 268 13.59 -19.86 16.00
N VAL A 269 14.72 -20.37 15.47
CA VAL A 269 15.95 -19.59 15.24
C VAL A 269 15.71 -18.43 14.25
N ILE A 270 14.92 -18.65 13.20
CA ILE A 270 14.54 -17.63 12.22
C ILE A 270 13.61 -16.58 12.82
N ASN A 271 12.68 -16.96 13.69
CA ASN A 271 11.74 -16.03 14.35
C ASN A 271 12.47 -15.08 15.30
N PHE A 272 13.48 -15.55 16.05
CA PHE A 272 14.39 -14.68 16.83
C PHE A 272 15.16 -13.64 15.99
N ARG A 273 15.23 -13.80 14.67
CA ARG A 273 15.90 -12.89 13.72
C ARG A 273 14.96 -12.23 12.72
N THR A 274 13.64 -12.38 12.88
CA THR A 274 12.65 -11.78 12.00
C THR A 274 12.14 -10.45 12.59
N THR A 275 12.11 -9.38 11.79
CA THR A 275 11.54 -8.08 12.22
C THR A 275 10.06 -8.21 12.57
N TYR A 276 9.55 -7.39 13.48
CA TYR A 276 8.10 -7.24 13.71
C TYR A 276 7.66 -5.77 13.54
N VAL A 277 6.35 -5.56 13.43
CA VAL A 277 5.74 -4.23 13.35
C VAL A 277 5.20 -3.89 14.74
N SER A 278 5.61 -2.73 15.27
CA SER A 278 5.11 -2.21 16.54
C SER A 278 3.65 -1.75 16.43
N GLN A 279 2.97 -1.58 17.57
CA GLN A 279 1.62 -0.96 17.62
C GLN A 279 1.60 0.46 17.00
N SER A 280 2.74 1.16 16.98
CA SER A 280 2.92 2.44 16.30
C SER A 280 3.07 2.36 14.77
N GLY A 281 2.98 1.15 14.18
CA GLY A 281 3.15 0.94 12.74
C GLY A 281 4.60 1.02 12.25
N GLN A 282 5.58 1.21 13.13
CA GLN A 282 7.01 1.20 12.78
C GLN A 282 7.60 -0.22 12.79
N VAL A 283 8.54 -0.50 11.87
CA VAL A 283 9.26 -1.78 11.83
C VAL A 283 10.44 -1.75 12.80
N VAL A 284 10.51 -2.72 13.71
CA VAL A 284 11.59 -2.80 14.70
C VAL A 284 12.72 -3.70 14.19
N TYR A 285 13.95 -3.16 14.22
CA TYR A 285 15.17 -3.82 13.75
C TYR A 285 16.19 -4.15 14.86
N ASP A 286 15.96 -3.75 16.12
CA ASP A 286 16.89 -4.07 17.22
C ASP A 286 16.73 -5.57 17.60
N PRO A 287 17.77 -6.41 17.48
CA PRO A 287 17.68 -7.83 17.79
C PRO A 287 17.35 -8.11 19.27
N ARG A 288 17.66 -7.19 20.20
CA ARG A 288 17.28 -7.35 21.61
C ARG A 288 15.77 -7.19 21.79
N SER A 289 15.20 -6.16 21.17
CA SER A 289 13.75 -5.91 21.20
C SER A 289 12.96 -7.03 20.51
N ILE A 290 13.45 -7.53 19.37
CA ILE A 290 12.88 -8.71 18.68
C ILE A 290 12.90 -9.93 19.60
N CYS A 291 14.04 -10.21 20.24
CA CYS A 291 14.20 -11.36 21.15
C CYS A 291 13.24 -11.28 22.35
N ILE A 292 13.17 -10.14 23.04
CA ILE A 292 12.27 -9.93 24.19
C ILE A 292 10.80 -10.07 23.77
N HIS A 293 10.43 -9.46 22.64
CA HIS A 293 9.05 -9.55 22.13
C HIS A 293 8.65 -10.98 21.76
N TYR A 294 9.52 -11.74 21.09
CA TYR A 294 9.22 -13.14 20.74
C TYR A 294 9.21 -14.05 21.97
N ALA A 295 10.15 -13.86 22.91
CA ALA A 295 10.23 -14.59 24.17
C ALA A 295 8.95 -14.42 25.03
N ALA A 296 8.39 -13.21 25.07
CA ALA A 296 7.20 -12.88 25.84
C ALA A 296 5.87 -13.31 25.18
N THR A 297 5.85 -13.61 23.88
CA THR A 297 4.61 -13.86 23.13
C THR A 297 4.42 -15.32 22.75
N TRP A 298 5.26 -15.85 21.86
CA TRP A 298 5.02 -17.14 21.20
C TRP A 298 6.09 -18.20 21.45
N PHE A 299 7.28 -17.80 21.91
CA PHE A 299 8.42 -18.70 22.13
C PHE A 299 8.07 -19.93 23.00
N VAL A 300 7.32 -19.76 24.09
CA VAL A 300 6.97 -20.88 24.99
C VAL A 300 6.10 -21.93 24.27
N VAL A 301 5.10 -21.49 23.51
CA VAL A 301 4.23 -22.38 22.71
C VAL A 301 5.04 -23.05 21.61
N ASP A 302 5.89 -22.29 20.93
CA ASP A 302 6.73 -22.77 19.84
C ASP A 302 7.78 -23.80 20.31
N LEU A 303 8.37 -23.60 21.49
CA LEU A 303 9.33 -24.49 22.13
C LEU A 303 8.69 -25.81 22.53
N ILE A 304 7.57 -25.77 23.27
CA ILE A 304 6.82 -26.98 23.69
C ILE A 304 6.41 -27.80 22.46
N ALA A 305 5.97 -27.12 21.39
CA ALA A 305 5.59 -27.75 20.14
C ALA A 305 6.78 -28.35 19.37
N ALA A 306 8.02 -27.94 19.63
CA ALA A 306 9.23 -28.41 18.94
C ALA A 306 9.99 -29.53 19.67
N LEU A 307 9.54 -29.98 20.85
CA LEU A 307 10.22 -31.00 21.65
C LEU A 307 10.24 -32.39 20.95
N PRO A 308 11.43 -33.01 20.76
CA PRO A 308 11.57 -34.32 20.13
C PRO A 308 11.36 -35.45 21.14
N PHE A 309 10.10 -35.68 21.53
CA PHE A 309 9.75 -36.72 22.52
C PHE A 309 10.17 -38.14 22.10
N ASP A 310 10.35 -38.41 20.80
CA ASP A 310 10.85 -39.70 20.30
C ASP A 310 12.28 -40.02 20.78
N LEU A 311 13.09 -39.01 21.10
CA LEU A 311 14.43 -39.22 21.67
C LEU A 311 14.37 -39.84 23.08
N LEU A 312 13.28 -39.62 23.84
CA LEU A 312 13.09 -40.24 25.15
C LEU A 312 12.87 -41.76 25.06
N TYR A 313 12.37 -42.25 23.92
CA TYR A 313 12.23 -43.68 23.66
C TYR A 313 13.60 -44.38 23.56
N ALA A 314 14.60 -43.70 22.96
CA ALA A 314 15.98 -44.18 22.92
C ALA A 314 16.67 -44.24 24.30
N PHE A 315 16.15 -43.51 25.30
CA PHE A 315 16.62 -43.56 26.69
C PHE A 315 15.90 -44.63 27.55
N ASN A 316 15.12 -45.52 26.92
CA ASN A 316 14.59 -46.75 27.50
C ASN A 316 13.71 -46.56 28.77
N VAL A 317 12.98 -45.44 28.84
CA VAL A 317 12.03 -45.16 29.93
C VAL A 317 10.74 -45.96 29.71
N THR A 318 10.39 -46.81 30.67
CA THR A 318 9.36 -47.87 30.56
C THR A 318 7.89 -47.41 30.46
N VAL A 319 7.62 -46.12 30.24
CA VAL A 319 6.25 -45.56 30.23
C VAL A 319 5.71 -45.44 28.80
N THR A 320 5.65 -46.57 28.08
CA THR A 320 5.30 -46.63 26.65
C THR A 320 3.99 -45.91 26.33
N SER A 321 2.89 -46.23 27.02
CA SER A 321 1.55 -45.66 26.76
C SER A 321 1.49 -44.13 26.91
N LEU A 322 2.11 -43.57 27.95
CA LEU A 322 2.11 -42.11 28.17
C LEU A 322 2.95 -41.37 27.12
N VAL A 323 4.06 -41.96 26.68
CA VAL A 323 4.93 -41.39 25.64
C VAL A 323 4.20 -41.30 24.28
N HIS A 324 3.36 -42.28 23.94
CA HIS A 324 2.50 -42.17 22.75
C HIS A 324 1.48 -41.03 22.85
N LEU A 325 0.88 -40.80 24.03
CA LEU A 325 -0.04 -39.68 24.23
C LEU A 325 0.68 -38.32 24.17
N LEU A 326 1.91 -38.21 24.67
CA LEU A 326 2.73 -37.00 24.59
C LEU A 326 3.02 -36.55 23.15
N LYS A 327 2.97 -37.46 22.15
CA LYS A 327 3.08 -37.07 20.73
C LYS A 327 1.97 -36.11 20.29
N THR A 328 0.79 -36.15 20.92
CA THR A 328 -0.32 -35.22 20.62
C THR A 328 0.00 -33.76 20.92
N VAL A 329 0.99 -33.48 21.77
CA VAL A 329 1.51 -32.11 22.01
C VAL A 329 2.03 -31.46 20.71
N ARG A 330 2.46 -32.27 19.72
CA ARG A 330 2.83 -31.78 18.38
C ARG A 330 1.67 -31.08 17.65
N LEU A 331 0.40 -31.33 18.02
CA LEU A 331 -0.76 -30.63 17.44
C LEU A 331 -0.83 -29.14 17.84
N LEU A 332 -0.17 -28.71 18.92
CA LEU A 332 -0.03 -27.28 19.27
C LEU A 332 0.63 -26.46 18.15
N ARG A 333 1.37 -27.11 17.24
CA ARG A 333 1.93 -26.48 16.03
C ARG A 333 0.85 -25.82 15.16
N LEU A 334 -0.41 -26.26 15.24
CA LEU A 334 -1.53 -25.65 14.50
C LEU A 334 -1.95 -24.27 15.02
N LEU A 335 -1.60 -23.90 16.25
CA LEU A 335 -1.81 -22.53 16.74
C LEU A 335 -1.01 -21.49 15.92
N ARG A 336 0.09 -21.92 15.27
CA ARG A 336 0.87 -21.11 14.33
C ARG A 336 0.08 -20.75 13.05
N LEU A 337 -0.99 -21.49 12.71
CA LEU A 337 -1.89 -21.13 11.63
C LEU A 337 -2.65 -19.84 11.94
N LEU A 338 -3.00 -19.59 13.21
CA LEU A 338 -3.71 -18.39 13.64
C LEU A 338 -2.88 -17.13 13.37
N GLN A 339 -1.57 -17.18 13.70
CA GLN A 339 -0.62 -16.10 13.40
C GLN A 339 -0.52 -15.79 11.89
N LYS A 340 -0.69 -16.80 11.04
CA LYS A 340 -0.58 -16.68 9.58
C LYS A 340 -1.93 -16.38 8.91
N LEU A 341 -3.06 -16.59 9.60
CA LEU A 341 -4.40 -16.42 9.07
C LEU A 341 -4.64 -14.98 8.58
N GLU A 342 -4.17 -13.96 9.32
CA GLU A 342 -4.27 -12.56 8.92
C GLU A 342 -3.55 -12.28 7.59
N ARG A 343 -2.38 -12.89 7.38
CA ARG A 343 -1.61 -12.78 6.12
C ARG A 343 -2.35 -13.43 4.96
N TYR A 344 -2.93 -14.61 5.16
CA TYR A 344 -3.64 -15.34 4.11
C TYR A 344 -5.06 -14.81 3.84
N SER A 345 -5.70 -14.12 4.80
CA SER A 345 -7.05 -13.52 4.71
C SER A 345 -7.29 -12.60 3.51
N GLN A 346 -6.21 -12.04 2.95
CA GLN A 346 -6.22 -11.16 1.79
C GLN A 346 -6.74 -11.86 0.53
N TYR A 347 -6.33 -13.12 0.34
CA TYR A 347 -6.55 -13.88 -0.87
C TYR A 347 -7.72 -14.83 -0.66
N SER A 348 -8.92 -14.42 -1.08
CA SER A 348 -10.16 -15.18 -0.92
C SER A 348 -10.05 -16.65 -1.38
N ALA A 349 -9.31 -16.94 -2.45
CA ALA A 349 -9.06 -18.32 -2.88
C ALA A 349 -8.22 -19.13 -1.88
N VAL A 350 -7.20 -18.52 -1.25
CA VAL A 350 -6.36 -19.17 -0.22
C VAL A 350 -7.17 -19.42 1.05
N VAL A 351 -8.05 -18.50 1.43
CA VAL A 351 -8.98 -18.71 2.56
C VAL A 351 -9.87 -19.92 2.30
N LEU A 352 -10.43 -20.06 1.09
CA LEU A 352 -11.25 -21.21 0.72
C LEU A 352 -10.45 -22.53 0.75
N THR A 353 -9.23 -22.57 0.20
CA THR A 353 -8.41 -23.80 0.22
C THR A 353 -7.98 -24.18 1.63
N LEU A 354 -7.64 -23.20 2.49
CA LEU A 354 -7.37 -23.44 3.92
C LEU A 354 -8.60 -23.97 4.65
N LEU A 355 -9.80 -23.45 4.35
CA LEU A 355 -11.04 -23.89 4.98
C LEU A 355 -11.43 -25.33 4.57
N MET A 356 -11.26 -25.68 3.29
CA MET A 356 -11.47 -27.05 2.80
C MET A 356 -10.41 -28.02 3.35
N SER A 357 -9.16 -27.57 3.47
CA SER A 357 -8.07 -28.30 4.12
C SER A 357 -8.37 -28.59 5.60
N MET A 358 -8.88 -27.59 6.33
CA MET A 358 -9.33 -27.74 7.72
C MET A 358 -10.52 -28.69 7.86
N PHE A 359 -11.49 -28.64 6.94
CA PHE A 359 -12.61 -29.59 6.91
C PHE A 359 -12.12 -31.05 6.73
N ALA A 360 -11.17 -31.27 5.81
CA ALA A 360 -10.55 -32.58 5.62
C ALA A 360 -9.74 -33.05 6.84
N LEU A 361 -9.01 -32.15 7.51
CA LEU A 361 -8.30 -32.44 8.76
C LEU A 361 -9.28 -32.83 9.88
N LEU A 362 -10.38 -32.10 10.05
CA LEU A 362 -11.41 -32.44 11.04
C LEU A 362 -11.97 -33.84 10.74
N ALA A 363 -12.34 -34.12 9.49
CA ALA A 363 -12.83 -35.45 9.10
C ALA A 363 -11.82 -36.55 9.44
N HIS A 364 -10.53 -36.33 9.15
CA HIS A 364 -9.45 -37.25 9.53
C HIS A 364 -9.32 -37.43 11.05
N TRP A 365 -9.42 -36.37 11.85
CA TRP A 365 -9.35 -36.46 13.32
C TRP A 365 -10.54 -37.20 13.91
N MET A 366 -11.76 -36.90 13.44
CA MET A 366 -12.94 -37.62 13.86
C MET A 366 -12.84 -39.11 13.46
N ALA A 367 -12.26 -39.43 12.29
CA ALA A 367 -12.03 -40.82 11.87
C ALA A 367 -11.05 -41.55 12.80
N CYS A 368 -9.99 -40.88 13.25
CA CYS A 368 -9.04 -41.41 14.21
C CYS A 368 -9.71 -41.69 15.57
N VAL A 369 -10.54 -40.77 16.07
CA VAL A 369 -11.29 -40.95 17.32
C VAL A 369 -12.33 -42.07 17.20
N TRP A 370 -13.04 -42.15 16.07
CA TRP A 370 -14.00 -43.23 15.76
C TRP A 370 -13.35 -44.62 15.80
N TYR A 371 -12.13 -44.75 15.26
CA TYR A 371 -11.35 -45.97 15.35
C TYR A 371 -10.93 -46.32 16.79
N VAL A 372 -10.50 -45.33 17.58
CA VAL A 372 -10.15 -45.54 19.00
C VAL A 372 -11.36 -45.96 19.83
N ILE A 373 -12.57 -45.45 19.55
CA ILE A 373 -13.81 -45.87 20.23
C ILE A 373 -14.07 -47.37 19.95
N GLY A 374 -14.17 -47.75 18.67
CA GLY A 374 -14.44 -49.14 18.31
C GLY A 374 -13.37 -50.14 18.78
N ARG A 375 -12.11 -49.71 18.87
CA ARG A 375 -11.03 -50.51 19.47
C ARG A 375 -11.18 -50.66 20.99
N LYS A 376 -11.51 -49.59 21.72
CA LYS A 376 -11.66 -49.66 23.18
C LYS A 376 -12.86 -50.51 23.62
N GLU A 377 -13.96 -50.48 22.87
CA GLU A 377 -15.12 -51.34 23.11
C GLU A 377 -14.83 -52.82 22.76
N MET A 378 -13.93 -53.08 21.80
CA MET A 378 -13.42 -54.44 21.55
C MET A 378 -12.46 -54.91 22.67
N GLU A 379 -11.62 -54.02 23.18
CA GLU A 379 -10.66 -54.30 24.28
C GLU A 379 -11.33 -54.46 25.65
N SER A 380 -12.50 -53.83 25.92
CA SER A 380 -13.25 -54.05 27.17
C SER A 380 -13.87 -55.44 27.24
N ASN A 381 -14.12 -56.06 26.09
CA ASN A 381 -14.53 -57.47 25.93
C ASN A 381 -15.77 -57.85 26.76
N ASP A 382 -16.75 -56.94 26.85
CA ASP A 382 -17.99 -57.12 27.59
C ASP A 382 -18.85 -58.24 26.96
N PRO A 383 -19.16 -59.34 27.69
CA PRO A 383 -19.71 -60.57 27.10
C PRO A 383 -21.14 -60.46 26.56
N VAL A 384 -21.80 -59.31 26.73
CA VAL A 384 -23.18 -59.03 26.28
C VAL A 384 -23.23 -58.14 25.04
N THR A 385 -22.16 -57.39 24.75
CA THR A 385 -22.15 -56.34 23.71
C THR A 385 -21.00 -56.44 22.71
N TRP A 386 -20.14 -57.46 22.84
CA TRP A 386 -18.93 -57.63 22.03
C TRP A 386 -19.17 -57.67 20.51
N ASP A 387 -20.31 -58.20 20.05
CA ASP A 387 -20.64 -58.37 18.63
C ASP A 387 -21.37 -57.16 18.00
N ILE A 388 -21.75 -56.16 18.80
CA ILE A 388 -22.62 -55.06 18.38
C ILE A 388 -21.83 -53.86 17.80
N GLY A 389 -20.57 -53.67 18.20
CA GLY A 389 -19.76 -52.51 17.80
C GLY A 389 -19.47 -52.41 16.30
N TRP A 390 -19.32 -51.18 15.80
CA TRP A 390 -19.19 -50.87 14.37
C TRP A 390 -18.04 -51.60 13.68
N LEU A 391 -16.95 -51.87 14.42
CA LEU A 391 -15.74 -52.52 13.91
C LEU A 391 -15.96 -54.03 13.67
N HIS A 392 -16.77 -54.69 14.50
CA HIS A 392 -17.17 -56.09 14.33
C HIS A 392 -18.12 -56.24 13.14
N GLU A 393 -19.13 -55.37 13.05
CA GLU A 393 -20.06 -55.33 11.91
C GLU A 393 -19.33 -55.03 10.58
N LEU A 394 -18.28 -54.20 10.58
CA LEU A 394 -17.42 -54.01 9.42
C LEU A 394 -16.68 -55.30 9.02
N GLY A 395 -16.07 -56.01 9.98
CA GLY A 395 -15.37 -57.28 9.72
C GLY A 395 -16.31 -58.34 9.13
N LYS A 396 -17.54 -58.42 9.65
CA LYS A 396 -18.61 -59.29 9.14
C LYS A 396 -19.02 -58.93 7.70
N ARG A 397 -19.13 -57.64 7.37
CA ARG A 397 -19.45 -57.17 6.00
C ARG A 397 -18.32 -57.38 4.99
N LEU A 398 -17.08 -57.46 5.45
CA LEU A 398 -15.87 -57.68 4.64
C LEU A 398 -15.42 -59.15 4.61
N ASP A 399 -16.23 -60.09 5.09
CA ASP A 399 -15.92 -61.52 5.20
C ASP A 399 -14.58 -61.81 5.91
N THR A 400 -14.21 -60.92 6.84
CA THR A 400 -12.99 -60.96 7.65
C THR A 400 -13.35 -60.74 9.12
N PRO A 401 -14.12 -61.66 9.73
CA PRO A 401 -14.55 -61.54 11.11
C PRO A 401 -13.38 -61.62 12.10
N TYR A 402 -13.59 -61.07 13.29
CA TYR A 402 -12.70 -61.29 14.43
C TYR A 402 -12.97 -62.65 15.07
N THR A 403 -11.90 -63.28 15.54
CA THR A 403 -11.87 -64.54 16.28
C THR A 403 -11.18 -64.29 17.62
N ASN A 404 -11.80 -64.72 18.73
CA ASN A 404 -11.31 -64.49 20.10
C ASN A 404 -10.87 -63.04 20.39
N SER A 405 -11.68 -62.06 19.96
CA SER A 405 -11.56 -60.61 20.21
C SER A 405 -10.24 -59.91 19.79
N THR A 406 -9.27 -60.65 19.25
CA THR A 406 -7.90 -60.16 18.99
C THR A 406 -7.22 -60.78 17.77
N GLN A 407 -7.74 -61.87 17.19
CA GLN A 407 -7.18 -62.54 16.02
C GLN A 407 -8.11 -62.39 14.80
N GLY A 408 -7.58 -62.09 13.62
CA GLY A 408 -8.40 -61.79 12.44
C GLY A 408 -8.89 -60.33 12.41
N GLY A 409 -9.92 -60.05 11.61
CA GLY A 409 -10.44 -58.71 11.38
C GLY A 409 -10.04 -58.05 10.04
N PRO A 410 -10.67 -56.92 9.69
CA PRO A 410 -10.37 -56.17 8.47
C PRO A 410 -9.00 -55.47 8.53
N SER A 411 -8.30 -55.42 7.39
CA SER A 411 -6.98 -54.78 7.30
C SER A 411 -6.98 -53.31 7.80
N MET A 412 -5.87 -52.87 8.40
CA MET A 412 -5.68 -51.51 8.92
C MET A 412 -6.06 -50.41 7.90
N ARG A 413 -5.74 -50.62 6.63
CA ARG A 413 -6.12 -49.74 5.52
C ARG A 413 -7.64 -49.66 5.34
N SER A 414 -8.33 -50.81 5.40
CA SER A 414 -9.79 -50.88 5.29
C SER A 414 -10.46 -50.19 6.48
N ALA A 415 -10.00 -50.45 7.71
CA ALA A 415 -10.53 -49.82 8.93
C ALA A 415 -10.36 -48.29 8.91
N TYR A 416 -9.22 -47.77 8.46
CA TYR A 416 -9.00 -46.33 8.27
C TYR A 416 -9.95 -45.75 7.22
N ILE A 417 -10.06 -46.38 6.04
CA ILE A 417 -10.94 -45.90 4.96
C ILE A 417 -12.41 -45.91 5.38
N ALA A 418 -12.86 -46.96 6.08
CA ALA A 418 -14.23 -47.06 6.61
C ALA A 418 -14.51 -46.00 7.67
N SER A 419 -13.56 -45.73 8.57
CA SER A 419 -13.67 -44.67 9.57
C SER A 419 -13.77 -43.28 8.92
N LEU A 420 -12.91 -43.01 7.94
CA LEU A 420 -12.90 -41.74 7.20
C LEU A 420 -14.17 -41.55 6.36
N TYR A 421 -14.65 -42.63 5.72
CA TYR A 421 -15.90 -42.66 4.98
C TYR A 421 -17.11 -42.35 5.88
N PHE A 422 -17.19 -43.00 7.05
CA PHE A 422 -18.22 -42.72 8.05
C PHE A 422 -18.22 -41.24 8.43
N THR A 423 -17.09 -40.72 8.89
CA THR A 423 -17.01 -39.34 9.38
C THR A 423 -17.19 -38.30 8.28
N LEU A 424 -16.69 -38.53 7.07
CA LEU A 424 -17.01 -37.67 5.92
C LEU A 424 -18.51 -37.69 5.64
N SER A 425 -19.15 -38.86 5.58
CA SER A 425 -20.59 -38.97 5.30
C SER A 425 -21.46 -38.28 6.36
N SER A 426 -21.03 -38.29 7.62
CA SER A 426 -21.68 -37.60 8.73
C SER A 426 -21.44 -36.08 8.70
N LEU A 427 -20.19 -35.64 8.47
CA LEU A 427 -19.83 -34.22 8.38
C LEU A 427 -20.42 -33.53 7.13
N THR A 428 -20.61 -34.24 6.02
CA THR A 428 -21.30 -33.74 4.82
C THR A 428 -22.82 -33.93 4.88
N SER A 429 -23.38 -34.40 6.00
CA SER A 429 -24.83 -34.67 6.18
C SER A 429 -25.46 -35.64 5.17
N VAL A 430 -24.68 -36.58 4.60
CA VAL A 430 -25.14 -37.57 3.62
C VAL A 430 -25.65 -38.85 4.29
N GLY A 431 -24.94 -39.35 5.31
CA GLY A 431 -25.40 -40.44 6.19
C GLY A 431 -25.82 -41.74 5.49
N PHE A 432 -24.93 -42.37 4.71
CA PHE A 432 -25.25 -43.56 3.90
C PHE A 432 -25.69 -44.82 4.68
N GLY A 433 -25.38 -44.94 5.98
CA GLY A 433 -25.77 -46.08 6.82
C GLY A 433 -24.95 -47.38 6.63
N ASN A 434 -23.98 -47.41 5.72
CA ASN A 434 -23.10 -48.58 5.53
C ASN A 434 -22.12 -48.82 6.69
N VAL A 435 -21.82 -47.76 7.45
CA VAL A 435 -21.18 -47.80 8.78
C VAL A 435 -22.05 -46.89 9.66
N CYS A 436 -22.42 -47.35 10.84
CA CYS A 436 -23.36 -46.68 11.73
C CYS A 436 -22.99 -46.90 13.20
N ALA A 437 -23.54 -46.05 14.07
CA ALA A 437 -23.41 -46.17 15.51
C ALA A 437 -24.49 -47.08 16.10
N ASN A 438 -24.07 -48.14 16.76
CA ASN A 438 -24.88 -49.15 17.42
C ASN A 438 -24.77 -49.05 18.95
N THR A 439 -23.58 -48.77 19.50
CA THR A 439 -23.36 -48.55 20.94
C THR A 439 -23.72 -47.13 21.37
N ASP A 440 -23.87 -46.90 22.67
CA ASP A 440 -24.23 -45.56 23.17
C ASP A 440 -23.05 -44.57 23.11
N ALA A 441 -21.80 -45.03 23.27
CA ALA A 441 -20.63 -44.18 23.06
C ALA A 441 -20.47 -43.78 21.59
N GLU A 442 -20.66 -44.73 20.66
CA GLU A 442 -20.71 -44.47 19.22
C GLU A 442 -21.82 -43.46 18.86
N LYS A 443 -23.02 -43.58 19.45
CA LYS A 443 -24.15 -42.64 19.22
C LYS A 443 -23.84 -41.25 19.73
N ILE A 444 -23.32 -41.11 20.95
CA ILE A 444 -22.93 -39.81 21.53
C ILE A 444 -21.88 -39.14 20.63
N PHE A 445 -20.85 -39.89 20.21
CA PHE A 445 -19.84 -39.38 19.28
C PHE A 445 -20.44 -38.97 17.92
N SER A 446 -21.40 -39.73 17.40
CA SER A 446 -22.10 -39.43 16.15
C SER A 446 -22.90 -38.13 16.23
N VAL A 447 -23.64 -37.92 17.34
CA VAL A 447 -24.38 -36.67 17.59
C VAL A 447 -23.42 -35.48 17.67
N CYS A 448 -22.30 -35.60 18.38
CA CYS A 448 -21.27 -34.56 18.41
C CYS A 448 -20.69 -34.28 17.01
N THR A 449 -20.39 -35.32 16.23
CA THR A 449 -19.87 -35.21 14.87
C THR A 449 -20.85 -34.51 13.93
N MET A 450 -22.15 -34.83 14.01
CA MET A 450 -23.20 -34.19 13.23
C MET A 450 -23.35 -32.70 13.57
N LEU A 451 -23.29 -32.33 14.87
CA LEU A 451 -23.37 -30.93 15.30
C LEU A 451 -22.17 -30.10 14.78
N ILE A 452 -20.95 -30.63 14.92
CA ILE A 452 -19.73 -29.99 14.40
C ILE A 452 -19.80 -29.91 12.86
N GLY A 453 -20.27 -30.96 12.20
CA GLY A 453 -20.48 -31.00 10.75
C GLY A 453 -21.40 -29.90 10.26
N ALA A 454 -22.57 -29.74 10.87
CA ALA A 454 -23.54 -28.69 10.54
C ALA A 454 -22.93 -27.28 10.67
N LEU A 455 -22.20 -27.01 11.76
CA LEU A 455 -21.49 -25.75 11.97
C LEU A 455 -20.42 -25.48 10.91
N MET A 456 -19.57 -26.47 10.63
CA MET A 456 -18.49 -26.37 9.63
C MET A 456 -19.04 -26.17 8.22
N HIS A 457 -20.11 -26.89 7.87
CA HIS A 457 -20.78 -26.80 6.58
C HIS A 457 -21.40 -25.40 6.36
N ALA A 458 -22.01 -24.82 7.40
CA ALA A 458 -22.50 -23.45 7.37
C ALA A 458 -21.38 -22.42 7.16
N VAL A 459 -20.23 -22.57 7.83
CA VAL A 459 -19.05 -21.69 7.65
C VAL A 459 -18.47 -21.85 6.24
N VAL A 460 -18.39 -23.07 5.70
CA VAL A 460 -17.92 -23.33 4.32
C VAL A 460 -18.83 -22.66 3.30
N PHE A 461 -20.14 -22.90 3.35
CA PHE A 461 -21.06 -22.30 2.38
C PHE A 461 -21.20 -20.78 2.54
N GLY A 462 -21.13 -20.24 3.76
CA GLY A 462 -21.08 -18.80 4.00
C GLY A 462 -19.87 -18.14 3.32
N ASN A 463 -18.67 -18.72 3.47
CA ASN A 463 -17.47 -18.23 2.80
C ASN A 463 -17.53 -18.38 1.28
N VAL A 464 -17.98 -19.52 0.75
CA VAL A 464 -18.15 -19.72 -0.70
C VAL A 464 -19.10 -18.67 -1.28
N THR A 465 -20.23 -18.40 -0.61
CA THR A 465 -21.21 -17.39 -1.04
C THR A 465 -20.60 -15.98 -1.03
N ALA A 466 -19.87 -15.61 0.03
CA ALA A 466 -19.19 -14.32 0.11
C ALA A 466 -18.12 -14.14 -0.99
N ILE A 467 -17.38 -15.21 -1.34
CA ILE A 467 -16.40 -15.19 -2.43
C ILE A 467 -17.08 -15.02 -3.79
N ILE A 468 -18.18 -15.74 -4.04
CA ILE A 468 -18.99 -15.60 -5.26
C ILE A 468 -19.53 -14.17 -5.38
N GLN A 469 -20.11 -13.61 -4.31
CA GLN A 469 -20.58 -12.21 -4.28
C GLN A 469 -19.43 -11.22 -4.57
N ARG A 470 -18.25 -11.41 -3.97
CA ARG A 470 -17.07 -10.58 -4.23
C ARG A 470 -16.61 -10.67 -5.68
N MET A 471 -16.56 -11.87 -6.26
CA MET A 471 -16.15 -12.12 -7.65
C MET A 471 -17.12 -11.49 -8.66
N TYR A 472 -18.43 -11.59 -8.42
CA TYR A 472 -19.44 -11.02 -9.31
C TYR A 472 -19.74 -9.53 -9.05
N SER A 473 -19.21 -8.91 -7.99
CA SER A 473 -19.47 -7.51 -7.60
C SER A 473 -19.38 -6.50 -8.77
N ARG A 474 -18.28 -6.52 -9.55
CA ARG A 474 -18.08 -5.60 -10.69
C ARG A 474 -19.07 -5.86 -11.84
N ARG A 475 -19.37 -7.13 -12.12
CA ARG A 475 -20.36 -7.51 -13.15
C ARG A 475 -21.79 -7.17 -12.71
N SER A 476 -22.11 -7.35 -11.44
CA SER A 476 -23.37 -6.92 -10.83
C SER A 476 -23.54 -5.41 -10.95
N LEU A 477 -22.52 -4.62 -10.58
CA LEU A 477 -22.54 -3.15 -10.71
C LEU A 477 -22.79 -2.70 -12.16
N TYR A 478 -22.12 -3.31 -13.15
CA TYR A 478 -22.38 -3.06 -14.57
C TYR A 478 -23.85 -3.33 -14.93
N HIS A 479 -24.39 -4.49 -14.55
CA HIS A 479 -25.77 -4.85 -14.86
C HIS A 479 -26.80 -3.94 -14.15
N THR A 480 -26.54 -3.52 -12.92
CA THR A 480 -27.38 -2.55 -12.19
C THR A 480 -27.39 -1.21 -12.92
N ARG A 481 -26.23 -0.60 -13.16
CA ARG A 481 -26.14 0.69 -13.87
C ARG A 481 -26.72 0.64 -15.29
N MET A 482 -26.50 -0.46 -16.02
CA MET A 482 -27.10 -0.73 -17.33
C MET A 482 -28.63 -0.88 -17.27
N LYS A 483 -29.17 -1.44 -16.18
CA LYS A 483 -30.61 -1.50 -15.93
C LYS A 483 -31.17 -0.11 -15.65
N ASP A 484 -30.55 0.63 -14.75
CA ASP A 484 -30.95 2.01 -14.39
C ASP A 484 -31.01 2.91 -15.64
N LEU A 485 -30.00 2.81 -16.51
CA LEU A 485 -29.97 3.50 -17.81
C LEU A 485 -31.12 3.09 -18.74
N LYS A 486 -31.41 1.78 -18.85
CA LYS A 486 -32.53 1.27 -19.67
C LYS A 486 -33.90 1.70 -19.13
N ASP A 487 -34.05 1.73 -17.81
CA ASP A 487 -35.29 2.15 -17.16
C ASP A 487 -35.46 3.68 -17.28
N PHE A 488 -34.41 4.48 -17.16
CA PHE A 488 -34.39 5.92 -17.49
C PHE A 488 -34.84 6.18 -18.94
N ILE A 489 -34.23 5.50 -19.91
CA ILE A 489 -34.59 5.57 -21.34
C ILE A 489 -36.07 5.22 -21.56
N ARG A 490 -36.61 4.23 -20.83
CA ARG A 490 -38.03 3.82 -20.92
C ARG A 490 -38.97 4.88 -20.32
N VAL A 491 -38.65 5.41 -19.14
CA VAL A 491 -39.47 6.43 -18.44
C VAL A 491 -39.56 7.71 -19.26
N HIS A 492 -38.44 8.20 -19.79
CA HIS A 492 -38.40 9.42 -20.59
C HIS A 492 -38.77 9.23 -22.08
N ARG A 493 -39.17 8.00 -22.48
CA ARG A 493 -39.59 7.65 -23.85
C ARG A 493 -38.63 8.14 -24.96
N LEU A 494 -37.32 8.00 -24.73
CA LEU A 494 -36.31 8.55 -25.64
C LEU A 494 -36.33 7.87 -27.03
N PRO A 495 -36.05 8.62 -28.12
CA PRO A 495 -36.10 8.08 -29.49
C PRO A 495 -35.03 6.99 -29.71
N ARG A 496 -35.31 6.05 -30.62
CA ARG A 496 -34.47 4.85 -30.86
C ARG A 496 -33.00 5.19 -31.13
N GLN A 497 -32.73 6.25 -31.90
CA GLN A 497 -31.36 6.70 -32.22
C GLN A 497 -30.60 7.17 -30.97
N LEU A 498 -31.21 8.04 -30.15
CA LEU A 498 -30.59 8.51 -28.90
C LEU A 498 -30.39 7.37 -27.90
N LYS A 499 -31.39 6.48 -27.78
CA LYS A 499 -31.28 5.25 -26.97
C LYS A 499 -30.07 4.40 -27.38
N GLN A 500 -29.84 4.20 -28.67
CA GLN A 500 -28.72 3.39 -29.16
C GLN A 500 -27.39 4.06 -28.79
N ARG A 501 -27.23 5.35 -29.09
CA ARG A 501 -26.05 6.15 -28.73
C ARG A 501 -25.74 6.11 -27.22
N MET A 502 -26.74 6.29 -26.36
CA MET A 502 -26.56 6.24 -24.90
C MET A 502 -26.08 4.86 -24.42
N LEU A 503 -26.57 3.77 -25.03
CA LEU A 503 -26.17 2.40 -24.67
C LEU A 503 -24.76 2.07 -25.17
N GLU A 504 -24.43 2.47 -26.40
CA GLU A 504 -23.09 2.30 -26.98
C GLU A 504 -22.04 3.09 -26.19
N TYR A 505 -22.30 4.38 -25.92
CA TYR A 505 -21.46 5.23 -25.08
C TYR A 505 -21.22 4.61 -23.69
N PHE A 506 -22.26 4.10 -23.03
CA PHE A 506 -22.11 3.47 -21.72
C PHE A 506 -21.27 2.18 -21.79
N GLN A 507 -21.45 1.37 -22.84
CA GLN A 507 -20.68 0.13 -23.04
C GLN A 507 -19.21 0.40 -23.35
N THR A 508 -18.90 1.35 -24.22
CA THR A 508 -17.52 1.73 -24.56
C THR A 508 -16.81 2.40 -23.39
N THR A 509 -17.48 3.35 -22.72
CA THR A 509 -16.95 3.98 -21.50
C THR A 509 -16.65 2.94 -20.43
N TRP A 510 -17.53 1.94 -20.24
CA TRP A 510 -17.31 0.86 -19.28
C TRP A 510 -16.19 -0.10 -19.69
N SER A 511 -16.03 -0.42 -20.98
CA SER A 511 -14.94 -1.33 -21.43
C SER A 511 -13.56 -0.69 -21.30
N VAL A 512 -13.44 0.63 -21.50
CA VAL A 512 -12.19 1.38 -21.32
C VAL A 512 -11.87 1.63 -19.85
N SER A 513 -12.83 2.17 -19.08
CA SER A 513 -12.63 2.53 -17.66
C SER A 513 -12.73 1.35 -16.68
N ASN A 514 -13.20 0.18 -17.13
CA ASN A 514 -13.69 -0.92 -16.29
C ASN A 514 -14.77 -0.50 -15.27
N GLY A 515 -15.41 0.66 -15.44
CA GLY A 515 -16.35 1.25 -14.47
C GLY A 515 -15.66 1.89 -13.26
N ILE A 516 -14.50 2.52 -13.44
CA ILE A 516 -13.79 3.28 -12.40
C ILE A 516 -13.82 4.76 -12.79
N ASP A 517 -14.41 5.62 -11.95
CA ASP A 517 -14.25 7.07 -12.09
C ASP A 517 -12.90 7.48 -11.49
N ALA A 518 -11.97 7.91 -12.34
CA ALA A 518 -10.67 8.39 -11.93
C ALA A 518 -10.77 9.62 -11.01
N ASN A 519 -11.75 10.50 -11.22
CA ASN A 519 -11.91 11.72 -10.42
C ASN A 519 -12.46 11.45 -9.02
N GLU A 520 -13.23 10.37 -8.84
CA GLU A 520 -13.68 9.92 -7.52
C GLU A 520 -12.50 9.26 -6.78
N LEU A 521 -11.82 8.31 -7.42
CA LEU A 521 -10.65 7.61 -6.86
C LEU A 521 -9.51 8.57 -6.48
N LEU A 522 -9.29 9.63 -7.26
CA LEU A 522 -8.24 10.61 -7.01
C LEU A 522 -8.51 11.51 -5.79
N ARG A 523 -9.73 11.52 -5.21
CA ARG A 523 -10.04 12.31 -4.00
C ARG A 523 -9.50 11.71 -2.71
N ASP A 524 -9.26 10.40 -2.70
CA ASP A 524 -8.73 9.70 -1.52
C ASP A 524 -7.24 9.96 -1.27
N PHE A 525 -6.54 10.57 -2.24
CA PHE A 525 -5.11 10.85 -2.18
C PHE A 525 -4.82 12.33 -1.82
N PRO A 526 -3.72 12.61 -1.09
CA PRO A 526 -3.25 13.98 -0.84
C PRO A 526 -2.95 14.75 -2.14
N ASP A 527 -3.10 16.07 -2.09
CA ASP A 527 -2.99 16.96 -3.27
C ASP A 527 -1.70 16.78 -4.09
N GLU A 528 -0.55 16.60 -3.44
CA GLU A 528 0.73 16.39 -4.13
C GLU A 528 0.74 15.10 -4.96
N LEU A 529 0.31 13.98 -4.35
CA LEU A 529 0.27 12.69 -5.01
C LEU A 529 -0.82 12.67 -6.09
N ARG A 530 -1.97 13.32 -5.83
CA ARG A 530 -3.05 13.51 -6.78
C ARG A 530 -2.57 14.25 -8.04
N ALA A 531 -1.82 15.34 -7.86
CA ALA A 531 -1.25 16.11 -8.97
C ALA A 531 -0.15 15.34 -9.72
N ASP A 532 0.70 14.58 -9.03
CA ASP A 532 1.72 13.75 -9.70
C ASP A 532 1.10 12.57 -10.49
N ILE A 533 0.01 11.96 -9.98
CA ILE A 533 -0.75 10.95 -10.74
C ILE A 533 -1.42 11.61 -11.95
N ALA A 534 -2.11 12.75 -11.78
CA ALA A 534 -2.78 13.46 -12.86
C ALA A 534 -1.80 13.91 -13.97
N MET A 535 -0.62 14.40 -13.59
CA MET A 535 0.47 14.75 -14.52
C MET A 535 0.99 13.55 -15.30
N ASN A 536 1.01 12.35 -14.69
CA ASN A 536 1.40 11.11 -15.38
C ASN A 536 0.29 10.55 -16.28
N LEU A 537 -0.99 10.65 -15.88
CA LEU A 537 -2.14 10.26 -16.71
C LEU A 537 -2.27 11.15 -17.95
N ASN A 538 -2.02 12.44 -17.79
CA ASN A 538 -2.14 13.45 -18.85
C ASN A 538 -0.77 13.79 -19.48
N LYS A 539 0.18 12.85 -19.46
CA LYS A 539 1.54 13.10 -19.96
C LYS A 539 1.57 13.50 -21.44
N ASP A 540 0.74 12.87 -22.27
CA ASP A 540 0.75 13.06 -23.73
C ASP A 540 0.41 14.51 -24.13
N ILE A 541 -0.63 15.12 -23.54
CA ILE A 541 -0.98 16.53 -23.76
C ILE A 541 0.04 17.50 -23.12
N LEU A 542 0.60 17.15 -21.96
CA LEU A 542 1.61 17.98 -21.27
C LEU A 542 3.00 17.93 -21.93
N GLN A 543 3.20 17.07 -22.93
CA GLN A 543 4.40 17.03 -23.77
C GLN A 543 4.33 17.91 -25.03
N LEU A 544 3.20 18.59 -25.28
CA LEU A 544 3.09 19.53 -26.41
C LEU A 544 4.01 20.75 -26.21
N PRO A 545 4.56 21.36 -27.28
CA PRO A 545 5.48 22.50 -27.20
C PRO A 545 4.94 23.67 -26.37
N VAL A 546 3.62 23.89 -26.41
CA VAL A 546 2.91 24.93 -25.65
C VAL A 546 3.15 24.80 -24.13
N PHE A 547 3.33 23.57 -23.61
CA PHE A 547 3.53 23.30 -22.19
C PHE A 547 5.00 23.10 -21.78
N GLU A 548 5.94 23.07 -22.73
CA GLU A 548 7.37 22.84 -22.45
C GLU A 548 7.99 23.93 -21.57
N CYS A 549 7.55 25.19 -21.75
CA CYS A 549 7.98 26.32 -20.93
C CYS A 549 7.31 26.42 -19.54
N ALA A 550 6.39 25.52 -19.19
CA ALA A 550 5.62 25.60 -17.95
C ALA A 550 6.45 25.16 -16.73
N SER A 551 6.29 25.86 -15.60
CA SER A 551 6.87 25.40 -14.33
C SER A 551 6.21 24.09 -13.87
N ARG A 552 6.94 23.26 -13.10
CA ARG A 552 6.37 22.02 -12.54
C ARG A 552 5.14 22.24 -11.66
N GLY A 553 5.05 23.40 -10.99
CA GLY A 553 3.86 23.80 -10.25
C GLY A 553 2.67 24.12 -11.16
N CYS A 554 2.92 24.81 -12.28
CA CYS A 554 1.91 25.10 -13.29
C CYS A 554 1.39 23.81 -13.95
N LEU A 555 2.28 22.92 -14.40
CA LEU A 555 1.93 21.61 -14.97
C LEU A 555 1.07 20.77 -14.01
N ARG A 556 1.46 20.70 -12.73
CA ARG A 556 0.66 20.04 -11.68
C ARG A 556 -0.73 20.64 -11.56
N SER A 557 -0.84 21.96 -11.49
CA SER A 557 -2.14 22.66 -11.41
C SER A 557 -3.01 22.40 -12.65
N LEU A 558 -2.46 22.55 -13.86
CA LEU A 558 -3.14 22.25 -15.12
C LEU A 558 -3.62 20.80 -15.18
N SER A 559 -2.79 19.85 -14.72
CA SER A 559 -3.08 18.42 -14.83
C SER A 559 -4.35 17.98 -14.11
N LEU A 560 -4.73 18.68 -13.04
CA LEU A 560 -5.96 18.43 -12.27
C LEU A 560 -7.24 18.88 -12.99
N HIS A 561 -7.11 19.76 -13.99
CA HIS A 561 -8.25 20.29 -14.76
C HIS A 561 -8.41 19.63 -16.14
N ILE A 562 -7.44 18.80 -16.57
CA ILE A 562 -7.55 18.00 -17.79
C ILE A 562 -8.55 16.88 -17.56
N LYS A 563 -9.53 16.76 -18.47
CA LYS A 563 -10.56 15.71 -18.46
C LYS A 563 -10.55 14.94 -19.78
N THR A 564 -10.89 13.66 -19.72
CA THR A 564 -11.12 12.84 -20.91
C THR A 564 -12.56 12.98 -21.41
N SER A 565 -12.74 12.97 -22.73
CA SER A 565 -14.02 12.88 -23.43
C SER A 565 -13.91 11.80 -24.52
N PHE A 566 -15.03 11.22 -24.92
CA PHE A 566 -15.12 10.14 -25.90
C PHE A 566 -16.20 10.47 -26.93
N CYS A 567 -15.88 10.30 -28.21
CA CYS A 567 -16.84 10.46 -29.31
C CYS A 567 -16.89 9.19 -30.16
N ALA A 568 -18.09 8.72 -30.49
CA ALA A 568 -18.29 7.60 -31.41
C ALA A 568 -18.32 8.06 -32.88
N PRO A 569 -18.07 7.15 -33.85
CA PRO A 569 -18.16 7.46 -35.27
C PRO A 569 -19.48 8.13 -35.65
N GLY A 570 -19.39 9.24 -36.39
CA GLY A 570 -20.54 10.03 -36.83
C GLY A 570 -21.09 11.03 -35.81
N GLU A 571 -20.58 11.05 -34.57
CA GLU A 571 -20.99 12.03 -33.56
C GLU A 571 -20.27 13.38 -33.73
N TYR A 572 -21.01 14.46 -33.51
CA TYR A 572 -20.46 15.81 -33.44
C TYR A 572 -19.92 16.08 -32.03
N LEU A 573 -18.64 16.44 -31.95
CA LEU A 573 -17.98 16.93 -30.75
C LEU A 573 -18.44 18.37 -30.42
N ILE A 574 -18.50 19.20 -31.47
CA ILE A 574 -18.87 20.62 -31.46
C ILE A 574 -19.70 20.88 -32.71
N ARG A 575 -20.70 21.76 -32.64
CA ARG A 575 -21.38 22.29 -33.83
C ARG A 575 -21.05 23.76 -34.07
N GLN A 576 -21.24 24.22 -35.31
CA GLN A 576 -21.10 25.61 -35.72
C GLN A 576 -22.07 26.51 -34.93
N GLY A 577 -21.55 27.60 -34.36
CA GLY A 577 -22.30 28.53 -33.52
C GLY A 577 -22.37 28.16 -32.02
N ASP A 578 -21.92 26.97 -31.63
CA ASP A 578 -21.79 26.60 -30.21
C ASP A 578 -20.76 27.48 -29.49
N ALA A 579 -20.92 27.65 -28.18
CA ALA A 579 -19.94 28.33 -27.34
C ALA A 579 -18.76 27.38 -27.03
N LEU A 580 -17.55 27.73 -27.45
CA LEU A 580 -16.36 26.94 -27.17
C LEU A 580 -15.95 27.07 -25.68
N GLN A 581 -16.13 25.99 -24.92
CA GLN A 581 -15.85 25.97 -23.47
C GLN A 581 -14.52 25.32 -23.09
N ALA A 582 -13.85 24.65 -24.03
CA ALA A 582 -12.64 23.89 -23.80
C ALA A 582 -11.78 23.80 -25.07
N ASN A 583 -10.46 23.66 -24.88
CA ASN A 583 -9.54 23.24 -25.92
C ASN A 583 -9.34 21.71 -25.82
N TYR A 584 -9.34 21.03 -26.96
CA TYR A 584 -9.34 19.57 -27.10
C TYR A 584 -8.05 19.08 -27.77
N PHE A 585 -7.53 17.97 -27.28
CA PHE A 585 -6.35 17.27 -27.79
C PHE A 585 -6.73 15.85 -28.20
N VAL A 586 -6.37 15.46 -29.42
CA VAL A 586 -6.73 14.15 -30.00
C VAL A 586 -5.71 13.09 -29.59
N CYS A 587 -6.08 12.24 -28.63
CA CYS A 587 -5.20 11.18 -28.12
C CYS A 587 -5.21 9.96 -29.06
N SER A 588 -6.36 9.67 -29.66
CA SER A 588 -6.59 8.54 -30.57
C SER A 588 -7.80 8.81 -31.46
N GLY A 589 -7.82 8.19 -32.65
CA GLY A 589 -8.87 8.34 -33.66
C GLY A 589 -8.65 9.48 -34.66
N SER A 590 -9.68 9.79 -35.43
CA SER A 590 -9.71 10.94 -36.35
C SER A 590 -11.06 11.65 -36.38
N LEU A 591 -11.02 12.97 -36.59
CA LEU A 591 -12.17 13.85 -36.71
C LEU A 591 -12.12 14.61 -38.04
N GLU A 592 -13.29 14.93 -38.59
CA GLU A 592 -13.44 15.86 -39.71
C GLU A 592 -13.99 17.19 -39.20
N VAL A 593 -13.47 18.30 -39.75
CA VAL A 593 -14.01 19.64 -39.55
C VAL A 593 -14.83 20.01 -40.78
N LEU A 594 -16.09 20.36 -40.56
CA LEU A 594 -17.09 20.61 -41.60
C LEU A 594 -17.58 22.07 -41.51
N LYS A 595 -17.66 22.77 -42.64
CA LYS A 595 -18.33 24.07 -42.75
C LYS A 595 -19.22 24.08 -43.97
N ASP A 596 -20.49 24.41 -43.81
CA ASP A 596 -21.49 24.44 -44.88
C ASP A 596 -21.54 23.13 -45.71
N GLY A 597 -21.23 21.99 -45.07
CA GLY A 597 -21.14 20.65 -45.69
C GLY A 597 -19.81 20.33 -46.37
N MET A 598 -18.86 21.27 -46.44
CA MET A 598 -17.51 21.06 -46.98
C MET A 598 -16.54 20.63 -45.87
N VAL A 599 -15.74 19.59 -46.13
CA VAL A 599 -14.62 19.19 -45.23
C VAL A 599 -13.48 20.20 -45.36
N LEU A 600 -13.18 20.93 -44.29
CA LEU A 600 -12.09 21.90 -44.24
C LEU A 600 -10.78 21.29 -43.73
N ALA A 601 -10.85 20.34 -42.78
CA ALA A 601 -9.69 19.69 -42.19
C ALA A 601 -10.03 18.27 -41.73
N ILE A 602 -9.01 17.41 -41.68
CA ILE A 602 -9.06 16.11 -41.00
C ILE A 602 -7.99 16.15 -39.91
N LEU A 603 -8.42 15.88 -38.68
CA LEU A 603 -7.62 15.95 -37.47
C LEU A 603 -7.36 14.53 -36.98
N GLY A 604 -6.10 14.19 -36.74
CA GLY A 604 -5.64 12.89 -36.29
C GLY A 604 -5.01 12.93 -34.90
N LYS A 605 -4.39 11.81 -34.51
CA LYS A 605 -3.67 11.72 -33.24
C LYS A 605 -2.55 12.77 -33.15
N GLY A 606 -2.55 13.54 -32.07
CA GLY A 606 -1.57 14.59 -31.78
C GLY A 606 -2.07 16.01 -32.06
N ASP A 607 -3.23 16.16 -32.70
CA ASP A 607 -3.75 17.48 -33.06
C ASP A 607 -4.42 18.21 -31.88
N LEU A 608 -4.24 19.53 -31.86
CA LEU A 608 -4.83 20.44 -30.88
C LEU A 608 -5.90 21.30 -31.55
N ILE A 609 -7.10 21.26 -30.99
CA ILE A 609 -8.32 21.88 -31.51
C ILE A 609 -8.84 22.86 -30.46
N GLY A 610 -9.21 24.07 -30.84
CA GLY A 610 -9.74 25.02 -29.88
C GLY A 610 -9.70 26.44 -30.39
N ALA A 611 -9.45 27.38 -29.49
CA ALA A 611 -9.20 28.78 -29.82
C ALA A 611 -8.11 29.38 -28.92
N ASP A 612 -7.54 30.47 -29.41
CA ASP A 612 -6.76 31.43 -28.64
C ASP A 612 -7.60 32.01 -27.49
N LEU A 613 -6.95 32.36 -26.37
CA LEU A 613 -7.65 33.00 -25.25
C LEU A 613 -7.81 34.50 -25.51
N PRO A 614 -9.05 35.03 -25.63
CA PRO A 614 -9.27 36.47 -25.66
C PRO A 614 -8.87 37.11 -24.33
N ALA A 615 -8.37 38.35 -24.43
CA ALA A 615 -8.00 39.17 -23.28
C ALA A 615 -9.21 39.55 -22.40
N GLU A 616 -10.40 39.62 -23.00
CA GLU A 616 -11.67 39.87 -22.31
C GLU A 616 -12.51 38.58 -22.17
N GLU A 617 -13.47 38.61 -21.25
CA GLU A 617 -14.44 37.51 -21.04
C GLU A 617 -15.56 37.49 -22.09
N GLN A 618 -15.18 37.25 -23.33
CA GLN A 618 -16.10 37.07 -24.45
C GLN A 618 -16.38 35.59 -24.73
N VAL A 619 -17.62 35.27 -25.13
CA VAL A 619 -18.02 33.92 -25.52
C VAL A 619 -17.52 33.63 -26.93
N ILE A 620 -16.51 32.79 -27.05
CA ILE A 620 -15.99 32.33 -28.35
C ILE A 620 -17.06 31.45 -29.01
N LYS A 621 -17.54 31.84 -30.19
CA LYS A 621 -18.42 31.02 -31.03
C LYS A 621 -17.59 30.23 -32.04
N THR A 622 -18.02 29.02 -32.33
CA THR A 622 -17.35 28.09 -33.24
C THR A 622 -17.75 28.36 -34.71
N ASN A 623 -16.76 28.44 -35.60
CA ASN A 623 -16.96 28.70 -37.03
C ASN A 623 -17.25 27.43 -37.86
N ALA A 624 -17.17 26.24 -37.27
CA ALA A 624 -17.31 24.96 -37.96
C ALA A 624 -17.87 23.87 -37.04
N ASP A 625 -18.50 22.86 -37.66
CA ASP A 625 -18.83 21.58 -37.04
C ASP A 625 -17.56 20.72 -36.91
N VAL A 626 -17.41 20.00 -35.80
CA VAL A 626 -16.33 19.01 -35.61
C VAL A 626 -16.97 17.65 -35.33
N LYS A 627 -16.70 16.66 -36.17
CA LYS A 627 -17.36 15.35 -36.17
C LYS A 627 -16.35 14.21 -36.16
N ALA A 628 -16.59 13.17 -35.36
CA ALA A 628 -15.70 12.02 -35.28
C ALA A 628 -15.91 11.06 -36.48
N LEU A 629 -14.81 10.64 -37.13
CA LEU A 629 -14.80 9.62 -38.18
C LEU A 629 -14.67 8.21 -37.61
N THR A 630 -13.86 8.07 -36.56
CA THR A 630 -13.67 6.82 -35.81
C THR A 630 -14.15 6.98 -34.37
N TYR A 631 -13.96 5.95 -33.55
CA TYR A 631 -13.94 6.17 -32.10
C TYR A 631 -12.75 7.08 -31.78
N CYS A 632 -13.01 8.16 -31.04
CA CYS A 632 -12.02 9.18 -30.73
C CYS A 632 -11.91 9.39 -29.21
N ASP A 633 -10.68 9.25 -28.71
CA ASP A 633 -10.33 9.56 -27.33
C ASP A 633 -9.73 10.97 -27.30
N LEU A 634 -10.35 11.85 -26.52
CA LEU A 634 -10.03 13.27 -26.46
C LEU A 634 -9.64 13.65 -25.03
N GLN A 635 -8.58 14.41 -24.85
CA GLN A 635 -8.32 15.15 -23.59
C GLN A 635 -8.73 16.60 -23.80
N HIS A 636 -9.32 17.23 -22.79
CA HIS A 636 -9.74 18.62 -22.88
C HIS A 636 -9.48 19.41 -21.60
N ILE A 637 -9.18 20.70 -21.77
CA ILE A 637 -9.01 21.67 -20.69
C ILE A 637 -10.05 22.76 -20.89
N SER A 638 -10.89 23.00 -19.88
CA SER A 638 -11.86 24.10 -19.96
C SER A 638 -11.14 25.45 -20.00
N VAL A 639 -11.57 26.35 -20.87
CA VAL A 639 -11.02 27.71 -21.03
C VAL A 639 -11.08 28.48 -19.70
N ARG A 640 -12.11 28.24 -18.87
CA ARG A 640 -12.22 28.84 -17.52
C ARG A 640 -11.11 28.37 -16.58
N ALA A 641 -10.96 27.05 -16.43
CA ALA A 641 -9.92 26.46 -15.59
C ALA A 641 -8.50 26.79 -16.09
N LEU A 642 -8.32 26.83 -17.41
CA LEU A 642 -7.07 27.29 -18.03
C LEU A 642 -6.78 28.75 -17.65
N ARG A 643 -7.76 29.65 -17.77
CA ARG A 643 -7.63 31.06 -17.36
C ARG A 643 -7.31 31.20 -15.87
N GLU A 644 -7.99 30.46 -14.99
CA GLU A 644 -7.73 30.44 -13.54
C GLU A 644 -6.26 30.05 -13.24
N VAL A 645 -5.73 29.01 -13.90
CA VAL A 645 -4.33 28.61 -13.71
C VAL A 645 -3.36 29.63 -14.33
N LEU A 646 -3.68 30.21 -15.49
CA LEU A 646 -2.84 31.25 -16.11
C LEU A 646 -2.79 32.54 -15.26
N GLN A 647 -3.86 32.90 -14.57
CA GLN A 647 -3.87 34.00 -13.60
C GLN A 647 -2.93 33.76 -12.41
N LEU A 648 -2.76 32.50 -11.97
CA LEU A 648 -1.81 32.11 -10.93
C LEU A 648 -0.34 32.11 -11.41
N TYR A 649 -0.11 31.99 -12.73
CA TYR A 649 1.23 31.92 -13.33
C TYR A 649 1.41 32.96 -14.46
N PRO A 650 1.41 34.28 -14.16
CA PRO A 650 1.39 35.34 -15.16
C PRO A 650 2.60 35.34 -16.11
N GLU A 651 3.80 34.97 -15.64
CA GLU A 651 5.01 34.83 -16.46
C GLU A 651 4.86 33.78 -17.57
N TYR A 652 4.09 32.73 -17.29
CA TYR A 652 3.79 31.67 -18.25
C TYR A 652 2.61 32.05 -19.14
N ALA A 653 1.59 32.75 -18.60
CA ALA A 653 0.42 33.20 -19.34
C ALA A 653 0.76 34.02 -20.60
N SER A 654 1.70 34.97 -20.50
CA SER A 654 2.11 35.78 -21.66
C SER A 654 2.77 34.94 -22.76
N ARG A 655 3.50 33.87 -22.40
CA ARG A 655 4.12 32.95 -23.37
C ARG A 655 3.06 32.02 -23.97
N PHE A 656 2.25 31.41 -23.11
CA PHE A 656 1.17 30.51 -23.48
C PHE A 656 0.23 31.13 -24.53
N THR A 657 -0.17 32.39 -24.37
CA THR A 657 -1.04 33.08 -25.34
C THR A 657 -0.35 33.30 -26.69
N ALA A 658 0.98 33.52 -26.73
CA ALA A 658 1.73 33.64 -27.98
C ALA A 658 1.94 32.27 -28.66
N ASP A 659 2.20 31.22 -27.86
CA ASP A 659 2.50 29.88 -28.35
C ASP A 659 1.23 29.13 -28.79
N ILE A 660 0.09 29.27 -28.09
CA ILE A 660 -1.14 28.55 -28.44
C ILE A 660 -1.66 28.94 -29.82
N HIS A 661 -1.57 30.23 -30.21
CA HIS A 661 -1.98 30.69 -31.53
C HIS A 661 -1.21 30.02 -32.68
N ARG A 662 0.05 29.59 -32.42
CA ARG A 662 0.90 28.90 -33.41
C ARG A 662 0.80 27.37 -33.38
N ASN A 663 0.28 26.80 -32.30
CA ASN A 663 0.25 25.35 -32.06
C ASN A 663 -1.16 24.74 -32.12
N LEU A 664 -2.20 25.55 -32.38
CA LEU A 664 -3.53 25.04 -32.73
C LEU A 664 -3.48 24.48 -34.16
N THR A 665 -3.76 23.18 -34.33
CA THR A 665 -3.90 22.56 -35.67
C THR A 665 -5.10 23.17 -36.42
N TYR A 666 -6.17 23.50 -35.68
CA TYR A 666 -7.33 24.20 -36.24
C TYR A 666 -7.92 25.17 -35.20
N ASN A 667 -7.96 26.46 -35.56
CA ASN A 667 -8.57 27.50 -34.73
C ASN A 667 -10.07 27.64 -35.07
N LEU A 668 -10.93 27.25 -34.13
CA LEU A 668 -12.39 27.31 -34.29
C LEU A 668 -12.96 28.74 -34.21
N ARG A 669 -12.16 29.74 -33.82
CA ARG A 669 -12.51 31.17 -33.86
C ARG A 669 -12.22 31.82 -35.23
N GLU A 670 -11.22 31.33 -35.97
CA GLU A 670 -10.81 31.96 -37.22
C GLU A 670 -11.95 31.94 -38.25
N GLY A 671 -12.33 33.14 -38.71
CA GLY A 671 -13.45 33.37 -39.63
C GLY A 671 -14.75 33.89 -38.98
N SER A 672 -14.95 33.77 -37.66
CA SER A 672 -16.14 34.38 -37.02
C SER A 672 -16.06 35.91 -36.94
N GLU A 673 -14.84 36.46 -36.92
CA GLU A 673 -14.59 37.90 -36.84
C GLU A 673 -14.98 38.64 -38.13
N ALA A 674 -14.92 37.95 -39.28
CA ALA A 674 -15.31 38.51 -40.58
C ALA A 674 -16.82 38.79 -40.68
N GLU A 675 -17.66 38.07 -39.93
CA GLU A 675 -19.10 38.34 -39.87
C GLU A 675 -19.44 39.56 -39.02
N VAL A 676 -18.72 39.77 -37.90
CA VAL A 676 -18.90 40.94 -37.03
C VAL A 676 -18.56 42.24 -37.79
N GLY A 677 -17.49 42.23 -38.60
CA GLY A 677 -17.13 43.34 -39.48
C GLY A 677 -18.18 43.63 -40.57
N ARG A 678 -18.78 42.59 -41.15
CA ARG A 678 -19.85 42.75 -42.17
C ARG A 678 -21.15 43.29 -41.58
N ALA A 679 -21.48 42.96 -40.34
CA ALA A 679 -22.67 43.50 -39.65
C ALA A 679 -22.62 45.02 -39.46
N HIS A 680 -21.43 45.59 -39.21
CA HIS A 680 -21.23 47.04 -39.11
C HIS A 680 -21.19 47.76 -40.48
N ALA A 681 -20.78 47.08 -41.54
CA ALA A 681 -20.78 47.65 -42.89
C ALA A 681 -22.20 47.82 -43.47
N HIS A 682 -23.13 46.92 -43.13
CA HIS A 682 -24.50 46.94 -43.68
C HIS A 682 -25.45 47.95 -43.03
N THR A 683 -25.07 48.63 -41.95
CA THR A 683 -25.94 49.60 -41.25
C THR A 683 -25.88 51.03 -41.80
N HIS A 684 -25.02 51.33 -42.78
CA HIS A 684 -24.76 52.69 -43.24
C HIS A 684 -25.29 53.06 -44.64
N THR A 685 -25.92 52.15 -45.38
CA THR A 685 -26.31 52.38 -46.80
C THR A 685 -27.82 52.43 -47.08
N HIS A 686 -28.67 52.63 -46.06
CA HIS A 686 -30.10 52.92 -46.26
C HIS A 686 -30.67 53.91 -45.23
N THR A 687 -30.40 55.21 -45.40
CA THR A 687 -31.37 56.32 -45.18
C THR A 687 -30.70 57.67 -45.49
N LEU A 688 -30.81 58.13 -46.75
CA LEU A 688 -30.54 59.52 -47.13
C LEU A 688 -31.79 60.08 -47.82
N THR A 689 -32.79 60.48 -47.03
CA THR A 689 -33.81 61.45 -47.47
C THR A 689 -34.65 61.99 -46.30
N ARG A 690 -34.74 63.33 -46.26
CA ARG A 690 -35.90 64.13 -45.81
C ARG A 690 -36.12 64.40 -44.29
N ALA A 691 -35.57 65.54 -43.89
CA ALA A 691 -36.23 66.67 -43.20
C ALA A 691 -36.61 66.59 -41.72
N ASN A 692 -36.23 67.67 -41.01
CA ASN A 692 -36.73 68.08 -39.70
C ASN A 692 -38.23 68.40 -39.71
N TYR A 693 -38.93 68.12 -38.60
CA TYR A 693 -39.79 69.03 -37.80
C TYR A 693 -40.79 68.22 -36.97
N GLY A 694 -40.97 68.57 -35.69
CA GLY A 694 -42.02 67.99 -34.82
C GLY A 694 -41.53 67.64 -33.42
N ALA A 695 -42.16 68.20 -32.39
CA ALA A 695 -41.83 67.95 -30.98
C ALA A 695 -42.91 67.09 -30.30
N LEU A 696 -42.48 66.25 -29.33
CA LEU A 696 -43.10 65.88 -28.02
C LEU A 696 -44.61 65.51 -27.93
N PRO A 697 -45.08 64.75 -26.89
CA PRO A 697 -44.39 63.80 -25.98
C PRO A 697 -45.20 62.48 -25.77
N GLU A 698 -44.86 61.73 -24.70
CA GLU A 698 -45.64 60.65 -24.03
C GLU A 698 -45.75 59.29 -24.79
N CYS A 699 -45.55 58.10 -24.19
CA CYS A 699 -45.41 57.58 -22.81
C CYS A 699 -44.30 56.46 -22.78
N TYR A 700 -43.69 55.97 -21.68
CA TYR A 700 -43.81 56.23 -20.23
C TYR A 700 -42.51 55.87 -19.44
N SER A 701 -42.61 55.95 -18.10
CA SER A 701 -41.76 55.46 -16.99
C SER A 701 -40.78 54.28 -17.25
N SER A 702 -39.48 54.29 -16.86
CA SER A 702 -38.80 54.61 -15.57
C SER A 702 -39.09 53.58 -14.44
N ALA A 703 -38.21 53.21 -13.50
CA ALA A 703 -36.78 53.45 -13.19
C ALA A 703 -36.26 52.15 -12.50
N GLY A 704 -34.98 51.81 -12.26
CA GLY A 704 -33.78 52.61 -12.02
C GLY A 704 -33.49 52.76 -10.53
N MET A 705 -32.51 52.03 -9.97
CA MET A 705 -31.50 52.55 -9.01
C MET A 705 -30.46 51.51 -8.53
N HIS A 706 -29.34 52.05 -8.04
CA HIS A 706 -28.07 51.37 -7.73
C HIS A 706 -27.98 50.73 -6.34
N SER A 707 -26.99 49.83 -6.22
CA SER A 707 -26.40 49.32 -4.98
C SER A 707 -25.95 50.42 -3.99
N PHE A 708 -26.09 50.16 -2.68
CA PHE A 708 -25.06 50.41 -1.66
C PHE A 708 -25.25 49.48 -0.44
N SER A 709 -24.40 49.58 0.58
CA SER A 709 -23.98 48.48 1.47
C SER A 709 -24.41 48.62 2.96
N LEU A 710 -24.06 47.58 3.75
CA LEU A 710 -23.85 47.52 5.23
C LEU A 710 -24.97 47.10 6.23
N HIS A 711 -24.62 46.05 6.99
CA HIS A 711 -24.77 45.81 8.46
C HIS A 711 -26.08 45.44 9.21
N LEU A 712 -25.99 44.23 9.82
CA LEU A 712 -26.34 43.80 11.21
C LEU A 712 -27.80 43.64 11.73
N LEU A 713 -27.98 42.54 12.51
CA LEU A 713 -28.99 42.28 13.58
C LEU A 713 -30.47 42.11 13.12
N SER A 714 -31.36 41.30 13.73
CA SER A 714 -31.28 40.30 14.84
C SER A 714 -32.59 39.45 14.94
N ALA A 715 -32.62 38.43 15.83
CA ALA A 715 -33.80 37.84 16.51
C ALA A 715 -34.93 37.15 15.67
N ASN A 716 -35.19 35.84 15.83
CA ASN A 716 -36.12 35.20 16.80
C ASN A 716 -37.61 35.65 16.74
N PHE A 717 -38.55 34.77 16.35
CA PHE A 717 -39.54 34.15 17.28
C PHE A 717 -40.55 33.16 16.62
N CYS A 718 -41.03 32.22 17.46
CA CYS A 718 -42.30 31.44 17.44
C CYS A 718 -42.78 30.53 16.27
N CYS A 719 -42.89 29.25 16.67
CA CYS A 719 -43.81 28.16 16.26
C CYS A 719 -45.30 28.49 16.64
N PRO A 720 -46.38 27.63 16.58
CA PRO A 720 -46.41 26.16 16.43
C PRO A 720 -47.68 25.51 15.74
N PHE A 721 -47.94 24.21 16.03
CA PHE A 721 -49.22 23.42 15.95
C PHE A 721 -49.62 22.82 14.56
N LEU A 722 -50.06 21.54 14.37
CA LEU A 722 -50.59 20.44 15.23
C LEU A 722 -50.34 18.98 14.72
N LEU A 723 -50.09 18.04 15.67
CA LEU A 723 -50.55 16.61 15.84
C LEU A 723 -50.61 15.57 14.68
N LEU A 724 -50.52 14.24 14.88
CA LEU A 724 -50.39 13.33 16.08
C LEU A 724 -49.15 12.39 15.93
N ASN A 725 -48.36 12.06 16.96
CA ASN A 725 -48.55 10.99 17.98
C ASN A 725 -48.75 9.56 17.39
N ARG A 726 -48.10 8.46 17.84
CA ARG A 726 -47.27 8.18 19.03
C ARG A 726 -46.44 6.87 18.86
N ARG A 727 -45.42 6.67 19.73
CA ARG A 727 -44.63 5.44 20.05
C ARG A 727 -45.45 4.11 19.99
N ARG A 728 -44.89 2.89 19.85
CA ARG A 728 -43.65 2.30 20.45
C ARG A 728 -43.34 0.89 19.87
N SER A 729 -42.14 0.40 20.17
CA SER A 729 -41.64 -1.01 20.22
C SER A 729 -42.60 -2.21 20.13
N ALA A 730 -42.07 -3.29 19.53
CA ALA A 730 -42.24 -4.74 19.81
C ALA A 730 -42.73 -5.62 18.63
N THR A 731 -42.08 -6.79 18.51
CA THR A 731 -42.49 -8.10 17.93
C THR A 731 -43.81 -8.24 17.16
N PRO A 732 -43.83 -9.22 16.23
CA PRO A 732 -44.91 -10.22 16.23
C PRO A 732 -44.42 -11.65 16.53
N LEU A 733 -45.30 -12.41 17.17
CA LEU A 733 -45.17 -13.85 17.42
C LEU A 733 -45.44 -14.68 16.16
N PHE A 734 -45.06 -15.95 16.27
CA PHE A 734 -45.67 -17.10 15.58
C PHE A 734 -47.18 -16.96 15.31
N SER A 735 -47.59 -17.39 14.13
CA SER A 735 -48.84 -18.12 13.93
C SER A 735 -48.55 -19.39 13.12
N SER A 736 -49.03 -20.53 13.61
CA SER A 736 -48.85 -21.86 13.03
C SER A 736 -49.70 -22.07 11.77
N ASP A 737 -49.16 -22.79 10.80
CA ASP A 737 -49.95 -23.70 9.96
C ASP A 737 -49.11 -24.92 9.53
N SER A 738 -49.77 -26.06 9.33
CA SER A 738 -49.15 -27.38 9.41
C SER A 738 -49.07 -28.14 8.07
N ALA A 739 -47.84 -28.43 7.61
CA ALA A 739 -47.44 -29.63 6.83
C ALA A 739 -48.12 -29.86 5.44
N PRO A 740 -47.66 -30.81 4.60
CA PRO A 740 -46.50 -31.71 4.72
C PRO A 740 -45.47 -31.59 3.57
N ALA A 741 -44.48 -32.48 3.59
CA ALA A 741 -43.33 -32.50 2.68
C ALA A 741 -43.68 -32.79 1.19
N GLY A 742 -42.98 -32.10 0.28
CA GLY A 742 -42.91 -32.43 -1.14
C GLY A 742 -41.46 -32.41 -1.64
N LYS A 743 -40.93 -33.59 -2.02
CA LYS A 743 -39.63 -33.70 -2.69
C LYS A 743 -39.71 -33.09 -4.09
N LEU A 744 -38.85 -32.14 -4.42
CA LEU A 744 -38.61 -31.73 -5.80
C LEU A 744 -37.12 -31.48 -6.03
N PHE A 745 -36.47 -32.52 -6.57
CA PHE A 745 -35.19 -32.38 -7.25
C PHE A 745 -35.37 -31.42 -8.42
N PHE A 746 -34.51 -30.41 -8.53
CA PHE A 746 -34.28 -29.71 -9.79
C PHE A 746 -32.87 -30.01 -10.29
N SER A 747 -32.78 -30.91 -11.26
CA SER A 747 -31.59 -31.08 -12.08
C SER A 747 -31.33 -29.79 -12.85
N VAL A 748 -30.18 -29.16 -12.62
CA VAL A 748 -29.69 -28.06 -13.46
C VAL A 748 -28.91 -28.66 -14.62
N PRO A 749 -29.34 -28.51 -15.89
CA PRO A 749 -28.56 -29.00 -17.02
C PRO A 749 -27.36 -28.07 -17.28
N PHE A 750 -26.16 -28.65 -17.31
CA PHE A 750 -24.98 -28.01 -17.88
C PHE A 750 -25.06 -28.03 -19.43
N PRO A 751 -24.93 -26.90 -20.13
CA PRO A 751 -24.53 -26.88 -21.52
C PRO A 751 -23.01 -26.73 -21.62
N ALA A 752 -22.32 -27.81 -21.99
CA ALA A 752 -20.92 -27.78 -22.38
C ALA A 752 -20.78 -27.60 -23.90
N LYS A 753 -19.95 -26.63 -24.32
CA LYS A 753 -19.44 -26.41 -25.69
C LYS A 753 -20.45 -26.17 -26.83
N GLN A 754 -20.40 -24.95 -27.37
CA GLN A 754 -20.10 -24.83 -28.80
C GLN A 754 -19.08 -23.71 -29.03
N ILE A 755 -18.18 -23.93 -29.98
CA ILE A 755 -16.88 -23.25 -30.12
C ILE A 755 -16.94 -22.15 -31.17
N CYS A 756 -16.38 -21.00 -30.79
CA CYS A 756 -15.62 -20.03 -31.59
C CYS A 756 -15.24 -20.41 -33.03
N GLN A 757 -16.03 -19.92 -33.97
CA GLN A 757 -15.65 -19.34 -35.27
C GLN A 757 -16.45 -18.01 -35.34
N GLU A 758 -15.98 -16.84 -35.78
CA GLU A 758 -14.78 -16.44 -36.54
C GLU A 758 -14.27 -15.06 -36.07
N ASN A 759 -12.96 -14.83 -36.15
CA ASN A 759 -12.32 -13.64 -36.76
C ASN A 759 -10.84 -13.50 -36.34
N LYS A 760 -9.95 -14.11 -37.12
CA LYS A 760 -8.54 -13.71 -37.16
C LYS A 760 -8.38 -12.58 -38.20
N ALA A 761 -8.11 -11.36 -37.77
CA ALA A 761 -7.51 -10.36 -38.65
C ALA A 761 -6.69 -9.31 -37.86
N LYS A 762 -5.44 -9.11 -38.32
CA LYS A 762 -4.58 -7.94 -38.06
C LYS A 762 -4.33 -7.54 -36.60
N TYR A 763 -3.22 -8.02 -36.04
CA TYR A 763 -2.13 -7.11 -35.65
C TYR A 763 -0.79 -7.72 -36.06
N ARG A 764 -0.01 -6.96 -36.83
CA ARG A 764 1.31 -7.34 -37.35
C ARG A 764 2.35 -6.70 -36.44
N ILE A 765 3.15 -7.49 -35.75
CA ILE A 765 4.28 -6.98 -34.95
C ILE A 765 5.38 -6.57 -35.95
N PRO A 766 5.92 -5.34 -35.89
CA PRO A 766 7.11 -4.99 -36.67
C PRO A 766 8.37 -5.48 -35.94
N GLU A 767 9.16 -6.30 -36.62
CA GLU A 767 10.53 -6.59 -36.20
C GLU A 767 11.36 -5.31 -36.22
N ARG A 768 12.16 -5.07 -35.18
CA ARG A 768 13.25 -4.09 -35.22
C ARG A 768 14.55 -4.83 -35.54
N ALA A 769 15.15 -4.45 -36.65
CA ALA A 769 16.49 -4.88 -37.01
C ALA A 769 17.52 -4.44 -35.95
N PHE A 770 18.48 -5.31 -35.67
CA PHE A 770 19.74 -4.95 -35.04
C PHE A 770 20.86 -5.49 -35.92
N ASN A 771 21.58 -4.61 -36.61
CA ASN A 771 22.85 -4.95 -37.22
C ASN A 771 23.92 -5.04 -36.11
N ALA A 772 24.69 -6.11 -36.13
CA ALA A 772 26.00 -6.18 -35.51
C ALA A 772 26.86 -7.16 -36.33
N ASP A 773 27.95 -6.65 -36.91
CA ASP A 773 28.85 -7.42 -37.76
C ASP A 773 29.72 -8.41 -36.98
N GLY A 774 30.17 -9.46 -37.67
CA GLY A 774 31.58 -9.87 -37.57
C GLY A 774 31.93 -11.21 -36.90
N LEU A 775 32.41 -12.13 -37.75
CA LEU A 775 33.47 -13.14 -37.50
C LEU A 775 33.19 -14.35 -36.58
N GLY A 776 33.47 -15.58 -37.07
CA GLY A 776 33.58 -16.75 -36.16
C GLY A 776 33.49 -18.18 -36.73
N LEU A 777 34.10 -18.49 -37.88
CA LEU A 777 34.22 -19.84 -38.48
C LEU A 777 34.45 -21.03 -37.50
N ARG A 778 33.58 -22.07 -37.52
CA ARG A 778 33.86 -23.45 -38.05
C ARG A 778 32.76 -24.50 -37.69
N PRO A 779 32.64 -25.62 -38.46
CA PRO A 779 31.57 -26.61 -38.29
C PRO A 779 32.01 -28.01 -37.82
N GLY A 780 31.01 -28.81 -37.41
CA GLY A 780 31.02 -30.27 -37.34
C GLY A 780 29.79 -30.77 -36.58
N SER A 781 29.18 -31.92 -36.81
CA SER A 781 29.21 -32.93 -37.89
C SER A 781 28.30 -34.08 -37.42
N ASN A 782 27.32 -34.48 -38.24
CA ASN A 782 26.67 -35.80 -38.33
C ASN A 782 26.21 -36.58 -37.08
N TYR A 783 24.93 -37.01 -37.07
CA TYR A 783 24.46 -38.42 -36.98
C TYR A 783 22.90 -38.39 -36.98
N SER A 784 22.22 -38.60 -38.11
CA SER A 784 21.75 -39.89 -38.67
C SER A 784 20.45 -40.46 -38.05
N SER A 785 19.35 -40.29 -38.79
CA SER A 785 18.28 -41.28 -39.06
C SER A 785 17.61 -42.08 -37.92
N LYS A 786 16.29 -41.90 -37.76
CA LYS A 786 15.27 -42.93 -38.15
C LYS A 786 13.81 -42.44 -37.97
N GLU A 787 13.06 -42.56 -39.06
CA GLU A 787 11.59 -42.57 -39.19
C GLU A 787 11.05 -44.02 -39.10
N PRO A 788 9.72 -44.31 -39.22
CA PRO A 788 8.53 -43.47 -38.97
C PRO A 788 7.40 -44.19 -38.16
N ASP A 789 6.28 -43.49 -38.00
CA ASP A 789 4.88 -43.98 -37.92
C ASP A 789 4.45 -45.12 -36.97
N LYS A 790 3.51 -44.78 -36.07
CA LYS A 790 2.26 -45.56 -35.91
C LYS A 790 1.08 -44.77 -35.31
N ARG A 791 0.09 -44.59 -36.18
CA ARG A 791 -1.33 -44.25 -36.01
C ARG A 791 -2.09 -44.83 -34.79
N LEU A 792 -3.08 -44.02 -34.35
CA LEU A 792 -4.51 -44.34 -34.03
C LEU A 792 -5.08 -44.38 -32.58
N PHE A 793 -6.24 -43.72 -32.49
CA PHE A 793 -7.44 -43.86 -31.62
C PHE A 793 -7.49 -43.36 -30.15
N MET A 794 -8.32 -42.31 -29.98
CA MET A 794 -9.45 -42.15 -29.03
C MET A 794 -9.42 -42.89 -27.67
N ASN A 795 -9.38 -42.11 -26.59
CA ASN A 795 -10.59 -41.78 -25.80
C ASN A 795 -10.40 -40.43 -25.07
#